data_AF-A0AAU3T3J4-F1
#
_entry.id   AF-A0AAU3T3J4-F1
#
_cell.length_a   1.000
_cell.length_b   1.000
_cell.length_c   1.000
_cell.angle_alpha   90.00
_cell.angle_beta   90.00
_cell.angle_gamma   90.00
#
_symmetry.space_group_name_H-M   'P 1'
#
loop_
_entity.id
_entity.type
_entity.pdbx_description
1 polymer ?
#
loop_
_entity_poly.entity_id
_entity_poly.type
_entity_poly.pdbx_seq_one_letter_code
_entity_poly.pdbx_strand_id
1 'polypeptide(L)'
;MSVRVTAAQGGVDPFGTARLRRGVLDAWGAGPARFREDANAEEDLALGGYRDRLVVELAQNAADAAARARVPGRLRLTLHSGGGGRPGVLAVANTGAPLDATGVESLSTLRASAKREPAGAAGSAETVGRFGVGFAAVLAVSDEPAVMGRHGGIRWSLAEARELAREAANGSPGLGDELRRRDGHVPLLRLPLPAEGAAPEGYDTVVVLPLRDAAAEDLVQRLLAGIDDALLLTLPGLREIVVETPATGHRVLYRRTEGPYTVVQDSAGAAGGETRRWRTVRHSGPIEPALLADRPVEERLRPHWTVSWAVPVDTDGAPVRPATAPVVHAPTPTDEPLGIPALLIATLPLDTARRHPAPGPLTDFLVERAADAYAELLGDWDPVSTGLVDLVPGPLGKGVLDGALRAAVLGRLPRTAFLAPAAPAEHAEERAALRPFEAEVVEGAGADTVRVLAEVLPTLLPAGLERRPELRTLGVGRLPLGDAIERIAGIERTPDWWHRLYDTLAGVDPDRLSGLPVPLADGRTTIGPRHVLLPDADTPKDLARMGLKVAHPDAAHPLLERLGALPATPRAVLTTPQVRAAVAASLDAGEIWDEDALDADELAEVVLGLVRDADLAPGDEPWLGALALPDEDGELAPAGELLLPGSPLASVIREDEVPYVDAELADRWGAQPLTACGVLAAFQLVRATDVVLDPDELEPRDGDFAEPDDAGLLDAVDVWCEDVLDQLPDTPLPPVATELVAVRDLDLIDDDCWPQALAMLAQPPLRDALTQPVRVLLPDGTTQSVRPYTAWWLRDHPVFDGRRPAGLRAAGGDPLLSGLYTSADATGFEDEQVLRALGVRTTVPALLEEPGGAAELLSRLADPEREVSDRQLHALYGALADLDPEQVTLPDELRAVVDGEIRVVDAADALIADAPDLLPLTEGLPLLPVAPARAGDLADLLQVRRLSETVPAEVTTPGEEHEVPEPVLLLLGPSAPRTYVEHEELIAGGVELDWRQTPDGTLHASTLEGVAAGLAWAAGQWPRRFEVAALLEDPSRTAELARDRWFD
;
A
#
# COMPACT_ATOMS: atom_id res chain seq x y z
N MET A 1 -69.25 7.04 33.63
CA MET A 1 -70.05 6.34 34.66
C MET A 1 -69.94 7.15 35.95
N SER A 2 -71.03 7.59 36.59
CA SER A 2 -70.90 8.29 37.89
C SER A 2 -70.97 7.22 38.99
N VAL A 3 -69.82 6.73 39.44
CA VAL A 3 -69.78 5.84 40.61
C VAL A 3 -69.89 6.73 41.85
N ARG A 4 -71.05 6.73 42.51
CA ARG A 4 -71.26 7.47 43.77
C ARG A 4 -71.10 6.49 44.93
N VAL A 5 -70.24 6.85 45.88
CA VAL A 5 -70.08 6.14 47.14
C VAL A 5 -70.97 6.81 48.17
N THR A 6 -71.82 6.06 48.85
CA THR A 6 -72.62 6.56 49.97
C THR A 6 -72.35 5.76 51.24
N ALA A 7 -72.45 6.42 52.39
CA ALA A 7 -72.44 5.73 53.68
C ALA A 7 -73.61 4.74 53.73
N ALA A 8 -73.35 3.53 54.25
CA ALA A 8 -74.40 2.52 54.37
C ALA A 8 -75.51 3.00 55.32
N GLN A 9 -76.74 3.14 54.81
CA GLN A 9 -77.84 3.75 55.58
C GLN A 9 -78.60 2.74 56.45
N GLY A 10 -78.32 1.44 56.30
CA GLY A 10 -79.05 0.39 56.99
C GLY A 10 -78.17 -0.72 57.56
N GLY A 11 -77.32 -0.46 58.56
CA GLY A 11 -76.77 -1.45 59.50
C GLY A 11 -76.01 -2.69 58.97
N VAL A 12 -75.90 -2.90 57.66
CA VAL A 12 -75.28 -4.06 57.03
C VAL A 12 -73.77 -3.82 56.91
N ASP A 13 -72.99 -4.58 57.68
CA ASP A 13 -71.52 -4.57 57.68
C ASP A 13 -71.01 -5.99 57.32
N PRO A 14 -71.04 -6.37 56.04
CA PRO A 14 -70.78 -7.75 55.61
C PRO A 14 -69.33 -8.19 55.84
N PHE A 15 -68.42 -7.23 56.09
CA PHE A 15 -67.00 -7.47 56.31
C PHE A 15 -66.56 -7.27 57.77
N GLY A 16 -67.47 -6.93 58.67
CA GLY A 16 -67.16 -6.73 60.09
C GLY A 16 -66.21 -5.57 60.38
N THR A 17 -66.29 -4.50 59.57
CA THR A 17 -65.48 -3.27 59.71
C THR A 17 -65.61 -2.62 61.09
N ALA A 18 -66.78 -2.70 61.73
CA ALA A 18 -66.99 -2.19 63.09
C ALA A 18 -66.12 -2.88 64.15
N ARG A 19 -65.89 -4.20 64.00
CA ARG A 19 -65.00 -4.98 64.89
C ARG A 19 -63.56 -4.55 64.72
N LEU A 20 -63.10 -4.41 63.47
CA LEU A 20 -61.73 -3.98 63.14
C LEU A 20 -61.45 -2.59 63.69
N ARG A 21 -62.34 -1.63 63.43
CA ARG A 21 -62.21 -0.24 63.88
C ARG A 21 -62.18 -0.13 65.39
N ARG A 22 -63.07 -0.84 66.11
CA ARG A 22 -63.09 -0.86 67.58
C ARG A 22 -61.78 -1.38 68.17
N GLY A 23 -61.28 -2.51 67.64
CA GLY A 23 -60.03 -3.09 68.13
C GLY A 23 -58.82 -2.16 67.98
N VAL A 24 -58.77 -1.38 66.90
CA VAL A 24 -57.73 -0.37 66.67
C VAL A 24 -57.86 0.81 67.65
N LEU A 25 -59.06 1.39 67.79
CA LEU A 25 -59.31 2.53 68.68
C LEU A 25 -59.04 2.17 70.15
N ASP A 26 -59.47 0.98 70.59
CA ASP A 26 -59.19 0.48 71.94
C ASP A 26 -57.68 0.34 72.18
N ALA A 27 -56.92 -0.17 71.19
CA ALA A 27 -55.48 -0.31 71.28
C ALA A 27 -54.75 1.04 71.35
N TRP A 28 -55.18 2.03 70.56
CA TRP A 28 -54.63 3.39 70.62
C TRP A 28 -54.97 4.09 71.94
N GLY A 29 -56.19 3.91 72.45
CA GLY A 29 -56.61 4.46 73.74
C GLY A 29 -55.81 3.88 74.91
N ALA A 30 -55.54 2.56 74.88
CA ALA A 30 -54.75 1.86 75.89
C ALA A 30 -53.24 2.18 75.82
N GLY A 31 -52.71 2.55 74.65
CA GLY A 31 -51.29 2.79 74.44
C GLY A 31 -51.00 3.80 73.33
N PRO A 32 -50.71 5.09 73.64
CA PRO A 32 -50.44 6.13 72.65
C PRO A 32 -49.22 5.83 71.74
N ALA A 33 -48.30 4.98 72.18
CA ALA A 33 -47.19 4.51 71.35
C ALA A 33 -47.68 3.71 70.11
N ARG A 34 -48.76 2.93 70.22
CA ARG A 34 -49.33 2.18 69.09
C ARG A 34 -49.96 3.11 68.05
N PHE A 35 -50.60 4.19 68.49
CA PHE A 35 -51.08 5.22 67.59
C PHE A 35 -49.93 5.86 66.80
N ARG A 36 -48.82 6.21 67.46
CA ARG A 36 -47.62 6.75 66.79
C ARG A 36 -47.00 5.76 65.80
N GLU A 37 -46.92 4.48 66.16
CA GLU A 37 -46.40 3.43 65.27
C GLU A 37 -47.26 3.29 64.01
N ASP A 38 -48.59 3.19 64.16
CA ASP A 38 -49.51 3.09 63.03
C ASP A 38 -49.49 4.37 62.18
N ALA A 39 -49.46 5.55 62.81
CA ALA A 39 -49.37 6.85 62.12
C ALA A 39 -48.07 6.99 61.33
N ASN A 40 -46.91 6.70 61.94
CA ASN A 40 -45.61 6.72 61.24
C ASN A 40 -45.57 5.71 60.10
N ALA A 41 -46.07 4.48 60.32
CA ALA A 41 -46.04 3.44 59.30
C ALA A 41 -46.91 3.80 58.08
N GLU A 42 -48.07 4.43 58.28
CA GLU A 42 -48.91 4.89 57.17
C GLU A 42 -48.32 6.13 56.50
N GLU A 43 -47.80 7.08 57.27
CA GLU A 43 -47.15 8.30 56.78
C GLU A 43 -45.90 7.98 55.95
N ASP A 44 -45.07 7.04 56.39
CA ASP A 44 -43.91 6.53 55.64
C ASP A 44 -44.32 5.88 54.31
N LEU A 45 -45.48 5.19 54.28
CA LEU A 45 -46.02 4.59 53.05
C LEU A 45 -46.64 5.66 52.13
N ALA A 46 -47.32 6.67 52.67
CA ALA A 46 -48.00 7.71 51.90
C ALA A 46 -47.06 8.81 51.38
N LEU A 47 -46.08 9.24 52.19
CA LEU A 47 -45.06 10.26 51.86
C LEU A 47 -43.79 9.66 51.24
N GLY A 48 -43.51 8.37 51.46
CA GLY A 48 -42.34 7.68 50.95
C GLY A 48 -42.49 7.16 49.51
N GLY A 49 -41.76 6.09 49.20
CA GLY A 49 -41.53 5.60 47.84
C GLY A 49 -42.74 5.17 47.01
N TYR A 50 -43.97 5.15 47.56
CA TYR A 50 -45.20 4.68 46.91
C TYR A 50 -46.00 5.75 46.17
N ARG A 51 -45.66 7.05 46.30
CA ARG A 51 -46.40 8.16 45.68
C ARG A 51 -46.60 8.00 44.17
N ASP A 52 -45.60 7.48 43.46
CA ASP A 52 -45.62 7.30 42.01
C ASP A 52 -46.02 5.87 41.57
N ARG A 53 -46.51 5.02 42.50
CA ARG A 53 -46.79 3.59 42.23
C ARG A 53 -48.27 3.21 42.23
N LEU A 54 -49.16 4.18 42.43
CA LEU A 54 -50.61 3.98 42.51
C LEU A 54 -51.17 3.05 41.42
N VAL A 55 -50.91 3.36 40.15
CA VAL A 55 -51.46 2.61 39.00
C VAL A 55 -50.92 1.18 38.99
N VAL A 56 -49.63 1.01 39.28
CA VAL A 56 -48.96 -0.29 39.22
C VAL A 56 -49.41 -1.20 40.35
N GLU A 57 -49.54 -0.69 41.57
CA GLU A 57 -50.06 -1.45 42.72
C GLU A 57 -51.52 -1.87 42.53
N LEU A 58 -52.36 -1.00 41.95
CA LEU A 58 -53.73 -1.34 41.59
C LEU A 58 -53.81 -2.37 40.46
N ALA A 59 -52.90 -2.27 39.47
CA ALA A 59 -52.80 -3.26 38.40
C ALA A 59 -52.33 -4.63 38.91
N GLN A 60 -51.38 -4.66 39.85
CA GLN A 60 -50.93 -5.90 40.49
C GLN A 60 -52.07 -6.53 41.30
N ASN A 61 -52.82 -5.75 42.09
CA ASN A 61 -54.00 -6.25 42.80
C ASN A 61 -55.05 -6.84 41.84
N ALA A 62 -55.23 -6.22 40.68
CA ALA A 62 -56.11 -6.72 39.62
C ALA A 62 -55.60 -8.02 38.99
N ALA A 63 -54.31 -8.11 38.70
CA ALA A 63 -53.66 -9.32 38.17
C ALA A 63 -53.80 -10.49 39.17
N ASP A 64 -53.54 -10.24 40.45
CA ASP A 64 -53.65 -11.24 41.52
C ASP A 64 -55.10 -11.70 41.72
N ALA A 65 -56.07 -10.78 41.64
CA ALA A 65 -57.49 -11.12 41.72
C ALA A 65 -57.91 -12.01 40.53
N ALA A 66 -57.45 -11.69 39.33
CA ALA A 66 -57.69 -12.49 38.13
C ALA A 66 -57.04 -13.88 38.21
N ALA A 67 -55.78 -13.96 38.68
CA ALA A 67 -55.06 -15.21 38.90
C ALA A 67 -55.76 -16.11 39.93
N ARG A 68 -56.19 -15.55 41.08
CA ARG A 68 -56.96 -16.29 42.10
C ARG A 68 -58.29 -16.84 41.56
N ALA A 69 -58.97 -16.06 40.73
CA ALA A 69 -60.22 -16.49 40.08
C ALA A 69 -60.00 -17.35 38.83
N ARG A 70 -58.75 -17.50 38.36
CA ARG A 70 -58.37 -18.20 37.13
C ARG A 70 -59.11 -17.69 35.89
N VAL A 71 -59.29 -16.38 35.80
CA VAL A 71 -59.93 -15.69 34.66
C VAL A 71 -58.96 -14.72 33.99
N PRO A 72 -59.16 -14.36 32.71
CA PRO A 72 -58.40 -13.27 32.09
C PRO A 72 -58.64 -11.94 32.84
N GLY A 73 -57.56 -11.34 33.34
CA GLY A 73 -57.65 -10.08 34.06
C GLY A 73 -57.92 -8.90 33.13
N ARG A 74 -58.92 -8.10 33.48
CA ARG A 74 -59.24 -6.83 32.82
C ARG A 74 -59.17 -5.74 33.87
N LEU A 75 -58.50 -4.64 33.55
CA LEU A 75 -58.36 -3.47 34.41
C LEU A 75 -58.90 -2.25 33.67
N ARG A 76 -59.77 -1.46 34.30
CA ARG A 76 -60.28 -0.19 33.77
C ARG A 76 -59.98 0.94 34.72
N LEU A 77 -59.30 1.95 34.23
CA LEU A 77 -58.89 3.15 34.94
C LEU A 77 -59.63 4.34 34.31
N THR A 78 -60.62 4.89 35.01
CA THR A 78 -61.41 6.02 34.52
C THR A 78 -61.19 7.25 35.39
N LEU A 79 -60.64 8.31 34.81
CA LEU A 79 -60.49 9.61 35.45
C LEU A 79 -61.67 10.53 35.08
N HIS A 80 -62.41 10.99 36.07
CA HIS A 80 -63.43 12.01 35.94
C HIS A 80 -62.91 13.36 36.43
N SER A 81 -62.88 14.37 35.56
CA SER A 81 -62.46 15.73 35.95
C SER A 81 -63.32 16.31 37.07
N GLY A 82 -62.68 17.07 37.95
CA GLY A 82 -63.39 17.94 38.89
C GLY A 82 -64.12 19.08 38.16
N GLY A 83 -65.25 19.52 38.72
CA GLY A 83 -66.06 20.61 38.14
C GLY A 83 -67.14 21.11 39.08
N GLY A 84 -67.41 22.42 39.06
CA GLY A 84 -68.47 23.04 39.86
C GLY A 84 -68.28 22.90 41.38
N GLY A 85 -67.03 22.94 41.87
CA GLY A 85 -66.70 22.78 43.29
C GLY A 85 -66.61 21.33 43.78
N ARG A 86 -66.68 20.33 42.88
CA ARG A 86 -66.45 18.92 43.21
C ARG A 86 -65.04 18.47 42.83
N PRO A 87 -64.37 17.65 43.66
CA PRO A 87 -63.06 17.08 43.33
C PRO A 87 -63.16 16.11 42.14
N GLY A 88 -62.04 15.93 41.42
CA GLY A 88 -61.91 14.86 40.44
C GLY A 88 -61.98 13.48 41.10
N VAL A 89 -62.29 12.44 40.32
CA VAL A 89 -62.42 11.07 40.84
C VAL A 89 -61.73 10.08 39.91
N LEU A 90 -60.83 9.27 40.45
CA LEU A 90 -60.29 8.09 39.77
C LEU A 90 -61.07 6.83 40.18
N ALA A 91 -61.67 6.15 39.21
CA ALA A 91 -62.33 4.85 39.40
C ALA A 91 -61.49 3.75 38.75
N VAL A 92 -61.12 2.72 39.51
CA VAL A 92 -60.25 1.63 39.06
C VAL A 92 -60.98 0.30 39.24
N ALA A 93 -61.52 -0.25 38.15
CA ALA A 93 -62.32 -1.46 38.16
C ALA A 93 -61.52 -2.66 37.63
N ASN A 94 -61.65 -3.82 38.25
CA ASN A 94 -60.99 -5.05 37.79
C ASN A 94 -61.91 -6.28 37.81
N THR A 95 -61.60 -7.25 36.95
CA THR A 95 -62.18 -8.60 37.00
C THR A 95 -61.39 -9.49 37.96
N GLY A 96 -62.03 -10.54 38.47
CA GLY A 96 -61.37 -11.56 39.30
C GLY A 96 -62.07 -11.82 40.62
N ALA A 97 -61.35 -12.40 41.58
CA ALA A 97 -61.91 -12.76 42.88
C ALA A 97 -62.44 -11.52 43.62
N PRO A 98 -63.71 -11.50 44.08
CA PRO A 98 -64.30 -10.34 44.75
C PRO A 98 -63.68 -10.10 46.13
N LEU A 99 -63.86 -8.88 46.66
CA LEU A 99 -63.44 -8.51 48.01
C LEU A 99 -64.14 -9.38 49.07
N ASP A 100 -63.37 -9.96 49.98
CA ASP A 100 -63.84 -10.76 51.12
C ASP A 100 -63.41 -10.15 52.47
N ALA A 101 -63.95 -10.68 53.58
CA ALA A 101 -63.69 -10.14 54.91
C ALA A 101 -62.20 -10.19 55.31
N THR A 102 -61.45 -11.22 54.87
CA THR A 102 -60.02 -11.28 55.16
C THR A 102 -59.20 -10.31 54.31
N GLY A 103 -59.64 -10.04 53.09
CA GLY A 103 -59.12 -8.98 52.24
C GLY A 103 -59.32 -7.61 52.88
N VAL A 104 -60.51 -7.33 53.43
CA VAL A 104 -60.78 -6.10 54.20
C VAL A 104 -59.86 -5.97 55.41
N GLU A 105 -59.74 -7.03 56.23
CA GLU A 105 -58.84 -7.04 57.38
C GLU A 105 -57.39 -6.75 56.95
N SER A 106 -56.95 -7.38 55.86
CA SER A 106 -55.62 -7.21 55.27
C SER A 106 -55.38 -5.78 54.73
N LEU A 107 -56.38 -5.17 54.07
CA LEU A 107 -56.33 -3.76 53.62
C LEU A 107 -56.32 -2.77 54.79
N SER A 108 -56.91 -3.15 55.93
CA SER A 108 -56.99 -2.32 57.13
C SER A 108 -55.89 -2.56 58.14
N THR A 109 -54.91 -3.44 57.86
CA THR A 109 -53.76 -3.71 58.74
C THR A 109 -52.43 -3.34 58.10
N LEU A 110 -51.64 -2.52 58.79
CA LEU A 110 -50.28 -2.17 58.36
C LEU A 110 -49.32 -3.32 58.72
N ARG A 111 -48.66 -3.90 57.71
CA ARG A 111 -47.57 -4.90 57.82
C ARG A 111 -47.91 -6.27 58.44
N ALA A 112 -49.13 -6.52 58.93
CA ALA A 112 -49.56 -7.85 59.36
C ALA A 112 -50.23 -8.61 58.21
N SER A 113 -49.47 -9.38 57.43
CA SER A 113 -50.09 -10.26 56.42
C SER A 113 -50.87 -11.37 57.12
N ALA A 114 -52.19 -11.43 56.93
CA ALA A 114 -53.02 -12.45 57.54
C ALA A 114 -52.76 -13.83 56.88
N LYS A 115 -51.88 -14.66 57.46
CA LYS A 115 -51.97 -16.12 57.26
C LYS A 115 -51.47 -16.94 58.45
N ARG A 116 -52.38 -17.77 58.98
CA ARG A 116 -52.10 -19.09 59.58
C ARG A 116 -53.07 -20.06 58.91
N GLU A 117 -52.59 -20.88 57.97
CA GLU A 117 -53.21 -22.17 57.61
C GLU A 117 -52.13 -23.16 57.16
N PRO A 118 -52.34 -24.49 57.34
CA PRO A 118 -51.28 -25.48 57.44
C PRO A 118 -50.78 -26.00 56.09
N ALA A 119 -49.49 -26.31 56.03
CA ALA A 119 -48.81 -26.89 54.87
C ALA A 119 -49.32 -28.32 54.59
N GLY A 120 -49.90 -28.55 53.41
CA GLY A 120 -50.30 -29.89 52.98
C GLY A 120 -51.31 -29.98 51.85
N ALA A 121 -51.09 -29.34 50.70
CA ALA A 121 -51.79 -29.69 49.46
C ALA A 121 -50.87 -29.41 48.26
N ALA A 122 -50.31 -30.47 47.69
CA ALA A 122 -49.53 -30.42 46.46
C ALA A 122 -50.48 -30.28 45.25
N GLY A 123 -50.20 -29.30 44.39
CA GLY A 123 -50.84 -29.15 43.08
C GLY A 123 -52.00 -28.17 43.03
N SER A 124 -51.71 -26.86 42.95
CA SER A 124 -52.28 -25.93 41.96
C SER A 124 -52.13 -24.45 42.38
N ALA A 125 -51.70 -23.64 41.40
CA ALA A 125 -51.84 -22.19 41.25
C ALA A 125 -51.32 -21.25 42.35
N GLU A 126 -50.26 -20.53 41.98
CA GLU A 126 -49.93 -19.14 42.34
C GLU A 126 -50.89 -18.44 43.32
N THR A 127 -50.50 -18.35 44.59
CA THR A 127 -51.09 -17.36 45.50
C THR A 127 -50.04 -16.31 45.86
N VAL A 128 -49.99 -15.27 45.01
CA VAL A 128 -49.34 -13.99 45.33
C VAL A 128 -50.06 -13.35 46.52
N GLY A 129 -49.29 -12.69 47.38
CA GLY A 129 -49.60 -12.38 48.78
C GLY A 129 -50.92 -11.69 49.07
N ARG A 130 -51.47 -12.00 50.25
CA ARG A 130 -52.59 -11.27 50.85
C ARG A 130 -52.21 -9.80 51.08
N PHE A 131 -53.15 -8.94 50.68
CA PHE A 131 -53.16 -7.48 50.71
C PHE A 131 -52.50 -6.85 51.95
N GLY A 132 -52.01 -5.62 51.82
CA GLY A 132 -51.81 -4.77 53.00
C GLY A 132 -50.77 -3.67 52.88
N VAL A 133 -49.80 -3.77 51.96
CA VAL A 133 -48.75 -2.73 51.83
C VAL A 133 -48.93 -1.89 50.57
N GLY A 134 -49.29 -2.51 49.43
CA GLY A 134 -49.44 -1.82 48.15
C GLY A 134 -50.68 -0.93 48.04
N PHE A 135 -51.78 -1.27 48.74
CA PHE A 135 -53.00 -0.46 48.72
C PHE A 135 -52.82 0.90 49.39
N ALA A 136 -51.83 1.06 50.28
CA ALA A 136 -51.52 2.35 50.91
C ALA A 136 -51.13 3.44 49.88
N ALA A 137 -50.72 3.06 48.67
CA ALA A 137 -50.45 3.99 47.57
C ALA A 137 -51.67 4.88 47.21
N VAL A 138 -52.90 4.46 47.53
CA VAL A 138 -54.10 5.27 47.29
C VAL A 138 -54.13 6.56 48.11
N LEU A 139 -53.47 6.57 49.28
CA LEU A 139 -53.39 7.72 50.18
C LEU A 139 -52.57 8.88 49.59
N ALA A 140 -51.71 8.58 48.61
CA ALA A 140 -50.97 9.61 47.88
C ALA A 140 -51.92 10.61 47.19
N VAL A 141 -53.12 10.15 46.78
CA VAL A 141 -54.06 10.92 45.95
C VAL A 141 -55.43 11.13 46.58
N SER A 142 -55.82 10.35 47.60
CA SER A 142 -57.18 10.38 48.17
C SER A 142 -57.18 10.29 49.69
N ASP A 143 -58.00 11.14 50.32
CA ASP A 143 -58.31 11.10 51.76
C ASP A 143 -59.60 10.33 52.06
N GLU A 144 -60.31 9.87 51.02
CA GLU A 144 -61.59 9.16 51.12
C GLU A 144 -61.67 7.94 50.18
N PRO A 145 -60.67 7.03 50.20
CA PRO A 145 -60.68 5.87 49.32
C PRO A 145 -61.87 4.95 49.64
N ALA A 146 -62.41 4.31 48.61
CA ALA A 146 -63.46 3.31 48.75
C ALA A 146 -63.19 2.09 47.85
N VAL A 147 -63.60 0.91 48.29
CA VAL A 147 -63.55 -0.33 47.51
C VAL A 147 -64.94 -0.96 47.54
N MET A 148 -65.50 -1.21 46.36
CA MET A 148 -66.84 -1.78 46.21
C MET A 148 -66.76 -3.02 45.34
N GLY A 149 -67.48 -4.07 45.74
CA GLY A 149 -67.61 -5.29 44.96
C GLY A 149 -69.01 -5.87 45.04
N ARG A 150 -69.21 -7.05 44.46
CA ARG A 150 -70.52 -7.72 44.40
C ARG A 150 -71.17 -7.98 45.76
N HIS A 151 -70.37 -8.13 46.83
CA HIS A 151 -70.82 -8.54 48.16
C HIS A 151 -70.92 -7.38 49.18
N GLY A 152 -70.71 -6.14 48.74
CA GLY A 152 -70.70 -4.94 49.58
C GLY A 152 -69.46 -4.08 49.34
N GLY A 153 -69.36 -2.97 50.07
CA GLY A 153 -68.23 -2.06 49.99
C GLY A 153 -67.66 -1.64 51.35
N ILE A 154 -66.42 -1.17 51.29
CA ILE A 154 -65.74 -0.50 52.40
C ILE A 154 -65.25 0.87 51.93
N ARG A 155 -65.19 1.82 52.85
CA ARG A 155 -64.61 3.15 52.61
C ARG A 155 -63.81 3.61 53.81
N TRP A 156 -62.99 4.61 53.57
CA TRP A 156 -62.35 5.39 54.60
C TRP A 156 -62.69 6.86 54.39
N SER A 157 -62.69 7.66 55.46
CA SER A 157 -62.80 9.11 55.38
C SER A 157 -61.92 9.73 56.44
N LEU A 158 -60.98 10.58 56.02
CA LEU A 158 -60.08 11.26 56.94
C LEU A 158 -60.85 12.15 57.93
N ALA A 159 -61.95 12.76 57.51
CA ALA A 159 -62.80 13.56 58.38
C ALA A 159 -63.43 12.69 59.48
N GLU A 160 -64.08 11.59 59.13
CA GLU A 160 -64.70 10.68 60.11
C GLU A 160 -63.65 9.98 60.99
N ALA A 161 -62.50 9.59 60.42
CA ALA A 161 -61.39 9.01 61.16
C ALA A 161 -60.87 9.97 62.25
N ARG A 162 -60.79 11.27 61.98
CA ARG A 162 -60.43 12.29 62.96
C ARG A 162 -61.46 12.43 64.07
N GLU A 163 -62.76 12.40 63.75
CA GLU A 163 -63.82 12.42 64.76
C GLU A 163 -63.72 11.18 65.67
N LEU A 164 -63.61 9.99 65.08
CA LEU A 164 -63.50 8.71 65.80
C LEU A 164 -62.26 8.67 66.72
N ALA A 165 -61.11 9.17 66.25
CA ALA A 165 -59.90 9.26 67.06
C ALA A 165 -60.03 10.29 68.19
N ARG A 166 -60.69 11.43 67.94
CA ARG A 166 -60.97 12.45 68.96
C ARG A 166 -61.95 11.94 70.02
N GLU A 167 -62.98 11.21 69.63
CA GLU A 167 -63.90 10.53 70.54
C GLU A 167 -63.16 9.53 71.43
N ALA A 168 -62.29 8.69 70.85
CA ALA A 168 -61.46 7.76 71.62
C ALA A 168 -60.49 8.48 72.58
N ALA A 169 -59.95 9.63 72.18
CA ALA A 169 -59.04 10.43 73.00
C ALA A 169 -59.72 11.08 74.22
N ASN A 170 -61.05 11.24 74.23
CA ASN A 170 -61.77 11.74 75.41
C ASN A 170 -61.55 10.85 76.65
N GLY A 171 -61.30 9.54 76.44
CA GLY A 171 -60.97 8.58 77.49
C GLY A 171 -59.47 8.36 77.73
N SER A 172 -58.58 9.00 76.95
CA SER A 172 -57.13 8.79 77.02
C SER A 172 -56.34 10.08 76.73
N PRO A 173 -55.89 10.81 77.76
CA PRO A 173 -55.17 12.08 77.59
C PRO A 173 -53.91 11.96 76.73
N GLY A 174 -53.19 10.84 76.83
CA GLY A 174 -51.98 10.59 76.05
C GLY A 174 -52.23 10.44 74.54
N LEU A 175 -53.37 9.86 74.15
CA LEU A 175 -53.79 9.83 72.74
C LEU A 175 -54.16 11.24 72.25
N GLY A 176 -54.82 12.04 73.10
CA GLY A 176 -55.16 13.43 72.82
C GLY A 176 -53.93 14.34 72.60
N ASP A 177 -52.85 14.12 73.36
CA ASP A 177 -51.58 14.83 73.17
C ASP A 177 -50.92 14.48 71.83
N GLU A 178 -50.89 13.20 71.46
CA GLU A 178 -50.33 12.76 70.17
C GLU A 178 -51.13 13.27 68.98
N LEU A 179 -52.47 13.28 69.06
CA LEU A 179 -53.34 13.87 68.03
C LEU A 179 -53.07 15.37 67.84
N ARG A 180 -52.86 16.13 68.92
CA ARG A 180 -52.51 17.55 68.84
C ARG A 180 -51.12 17.76 68.23
N ARG A 181 -50.12 16.95 68.61
CA ARG A 181 -48.75 17.06 68.09
C ARG A 181 -48.66 16.80 66.59
N ARG A 182 -49.60 16.03 66.03
CA ARG A 182 -49.67 15.68 64.60
C ARG A 182 -50.71 16.49 63.82
N ASP A 183 -51.15 17.63 64.36
CA ASP A 183 -52.16 18.50 63.74
C ASP A 183 -53.44 17.74 63.30
N GLY A 184 -53.83 16.73 64.08
CA GLY A 184 -54.99 15.88 63.80
C GLY A 184 -54.80 14.90 62.65
N HIS A 185 -53.58 14.58 62.22
CA HIS A 185 -53.32 13.47 61.31
C HIS A 185 -53.55 12.11 62.00
N VAL A 186 -54.25 11.20 61.32
CA VAL A 186 -54.64 9.88 61.84
C VAL A 186 -54.38 8.82 60.76
N PRO A 187 -53.94 7.60 61.12
CA PRO A 187 -53.72 6.53 60.16
C PRO A 187 -55.08 6.03 59.63
N LEU A 188 -55.44 6.52 58.45
CA LEU A 188 -56.73 6.41 57.80
C LEU A 188 -57.13 4.95 57.56
N LEU A 189 -56.24 4.14 56.99
CA LEU A 189 -56.58 2.79 56.54
C LEU A 189 -56.93 1.85 57.69
N ARG A 190 -56.56 2.21 58.92
CA ARG A 190 -56.84 1.44 60.14
C ARG A 190 -58.31 1.52 60.58
N LEU A 191 -59.08 2.49 60.09
CA LEU A 191 -60.46 2.75 60.52
C LEU A 191 -61.46 2.55 59.36
N PRO A 192 -61.68 1.30 58.87
CA PRO A 192 -62.63 1.06 57.79
C PRO A 192 -64.08 1.33 58.24
N LEU A 193 -64.88 1.80 57.29
CA LEU A 193 -66.31 2.07 57.42
C LEU A 193 -67.08 1.29 56.33
N PRO A 194 -68.31 0.85 56.61
CA PRO A 194 -69.14 0.21 55.58
C PRO A 194 -69.54 1.22 54.50
N ALA A 195 -69.55 0.77 53.25
CA ALA A 195 -69.96 1.56 52.09
C ALA A 195 -70.95 0.80 51.21
N GLU A 196 -71.83 1.54 50.55
CA GLU A 196 -72.77 1.01 49.55
C GLU A 196 -72.35 1.46 48.14
N GLY A 197 -72.45 0.52 47.19
CA GLY A 197 -72.23 0.74 45.76
C GLY A 197 -71.85 -0.57 45.05
N ALA A 198 -71.66 -0.50 43.73
CA ALA A 198 -71.36 -1.66 42.89
C ALA A 198 -70.27 -1.33 41.86
N ALA A 199 -69.51 -2.36 41.46
CA ALA A 199 -68.57 -2.24 40.36
C ALA A 199 -69.29 -2.03 39.01
N PRO A 200 -68.64 -1.38 38.03
CA PRO A 200 -69.16 -1.28 36.67
C PRO A 200 -69.56 -2.63 36.06
N GLU A 201 -70.53 -2.62 35.15
CA GLU A 201 -70.93 -3.82 34.42
C GLU A 201 -69.71 -4.47 33.73
N GLY A 202 -69.56 -5.79 33.91
CA GLY A 202 -68.42 -6.55 33.39
C GLY A 202 -67.17 -6.55 34.27
N TYR A 203 -67.19 -5.89 35.45
CA TYR A 203 -66.11 -5.89 36.44
C TYR A 203 -66.62 -6.39 37.81
N ASP A 204 -65.71 -6.93 38.63
CA ASP A 204 -66.06 -7.58 39.90
C ASP A 204 -65.78 -6.71 41.13
N THR A 205 -64.76 -5.84 41.04
CA THR A 205 -64.34 -4.90 42.09
C THR A 205 -64.05 -3.54 41.47
N VAL A 206 -64.35 -2.45 42.19
CA VAL A 206 -63.95 -1.09 41.85
C VAL A 206 -63.37 -0.36 43.06
N VAL A 207 -62.20 0.25 42.89
CA VAL A 207 -61.60 1.20 43.82
C VAL A 207 -61.97 2.61 43.36
N VAL A 208 -62.59 3.40 44.22
CA VAL A 208 -62.98 4.78 43.93
C VAL A 208 -62.18 5.73 44.80
N LEU A 209 -61.48 6.65 44.16
CA LEU A 209 -60.55 7.58 44.78
C LEU A 209 -60.96 9.02 44.44
N PRO A 210 -61.76 9.68 45.30
CA PRO A 210 -61.94 11.12 45.25
C PRO A 210 -60.57 11.80 45.45
N LEU A 211 -60.17 12.62 44.49
CA LEU A 211 -58.85 13.22 44.47
C LEU A 211 -58.82 14.42 45.43
N ARG A 212 -57.85 14.42 46.36
CA ARG A 212 -57.78 15.41 47.45
C ARG A 212 -57.65 16.85 46.95
N ASP A 213 -56.83 17.05 45.92
CA ASP A 213 -56.44 18.37 45.42
C ASP A 213 -55.98 18.31 43.95
N ALA A 214 -55.68 19.46 43.36
CA ALA A 214 -55.20 19.54 41.97
C ALA A 214 -53.85 18.82 41.75
N ALA A 215 -52.97 18.77 42.75
CA ALA A 215 -51.69 18.09 42.63
C ALA A 215 -51.85 16.56 42.58
N ALA A 216 -52.85 16.02 43.29
CA ALA A 216 -53.27 14.62 43.18
C ALA A 216 -53.86 14.31 41.80
N GLU A 217 -54.66 15.22 41.23
CA GLU A 217 -55.17 15.09 39.86
C GLU A 217 -54.06 15.09 38.81
N ASP A 218 -53.12 16.04 38.90
CA ASP A 218 -51.95 16.10 38.02
C ASP A 218 -51.08 14.83 38.13
N LEU A 219 -50.91 14.29 39.34
CA LEU A 219 -50.17 13.04 39.56
C LEU A 219 -50.87 11.86 38.89
N VAL A 220 -52.18 11.69 39.08
CA VAL A 220 -52.95 10.62 38.44
C VAL A 220 -52.89 10.74 36.92
N GLN A 221 -53.04 11.95 36.37
CA GLN A 221 -52.92 12.17 34.93
C GLN A 221 -51.56 11.72 34.39
N ARG A 222 -50.46 12.08 35.06
CA ARG A 222 -49.11 11.61 34.68
C ARG A 222 -48.95 10.10 34.77
N LEU A 223 -49.44 9.47 35.84
CA LEU A 223 -49.35 8.02 36.01
C LEU A 223 -50.17 7.24 34.98
N LEU A 224 -51.36 7.74 34.60
CA LEU A 224 -52.17 7.14 33.54
C LEU A 224 -51.56 7.33 32.16
N ALA A 225 -50.95 8.49 31.89
CA ALA A 225 -50.23 8.75 30.65
C ALA A 225 -48.98 7.85 30.50
N GLY A 226 -48.33 7.49 31.61
CA GLY A 226 -47.16 6.62 31.65
C GLY A 226 -47.43 5.12 31.49
N ILE A 227 -48.68 4.70 31.28
CA ILE A 227 -49.01 3.27 31.03
C ILE A 227 -48.50 2.87 29.64
N ASP A 228 -47.63 1.85 29.62
CA ASP A 228 -47.01 1.28 28.43
C ASP A 228 -47.14 -0.27 28.39
N ASP A 229 -46.52 -0.88 27.38
CA ASP A 229 -46.54 -2.33 27.16
C ASP A 229 -45.89 -3.11 28.32
N ALA A 230 -44.93 -2.49 29.03
CA ALA A 230 -44.21 -3.16 30.10
C ALA A 230 -45.17 -3.63 31.20
N LEU A 231 -46.26 -2.89 31.46
CA LEU A 231 -47.24 -3.27 32.48
C LEU A 231 -47.95 -4.60 32.13
N LEU A 232 -48.31 -4.82 30.85
CA LEU A 232 -48.95 -6.06 30.38
C LEU A 232 -47.96 -7.23 30.23
N LEU A 233 -46.68 -6.93 29.97
CA LEU A 233 -45.60 -7.92 29.93
C LEU A 233 -45.20 -8.36 31.35
N THR A 234 -45.22 -7.42 32.29
CA THR A 234 -44.90 -7.62 33.71
C THR A 234 -45.97 -8.44 34.43
N LEU A 235 -47.24 -8.16 34.14
CA LEU A 235 -48.39 -8.77 34.82
C LEU A 235 -49.09 -9.75 33.88
N PRO A 236 -48.62 -11.00 33.76
CA PRO A 236 -49.20 -12.00 32.86
C PRO A 236 -50.68 -12.30 33.17
N GLY A 237 -51.12 -12.05 34.40
CA GLY A 237 -52.53 -12.18 34.81
C GLY A 237 -53.48 -11.16 34.16
N LEU A 238 -52.98 -10.01 33.69
CA LEU A 238 -53.77 -9.00 32.96
C LEU A 238 -53.71 -9.24 31.46
N ARG A 239 -54.86 -9.23 30.80
CA ARG A 239 -54.99 -9.33 29.34
C ARG A 239 -55.37 -7.99 28.70
N GLU A 240 -56.09 -7.15 29.43
CA GLU A 240 -56.65 -5.89 28.93
C GLU A 240 -56.52 -4.79 29.99
N ILE A 241 -56.06 -3.61 29.56
CA ILE A 241 -56.07 -2.38 30.34
C ILE A 241 -56.82 -1.32 29.55
N VAL A 242 -57.90 -0.80 30.12
CA VAL A 242 -58.69 0.30 29.58
C VAL A 242 -58.36 1.55 30.38
N VAL A 243 -57.96 2.62 29.68
CA VAL A 243 -57.66 3.93 30.28
C VAL A 243 -58.60 4.95 29.67
N GLU A 244 -59.43 5.56 30.51
CA GLU A 244 -60.37 6.60 30.12
C GLU A 244 -60.01 7.89 30.83
N THR A 245 -59.52 8.89 30.09
CA THR A 245 -59.25 10.22 30.66
C THR A 245 -59.94 11.31 29.83
N PRO A 246 -60.16 12.50 30.42
CA PRO A 246 -60.67 13.66 29.69
C PRO A 246 -59.76 14.06 28.52
N ALA A 247 -58.45 13.85 28.65
CA ALA A 247 -57.45 14.25 27.66
C ALA A 247 -57.28 13.22 26.52
N THR A 248 -57.28 11.93 26.83
CA THR A 248 -56.97 10.85 25.88
C THR A 248 -58.20 10.12 25.35
N GLY A 249 -59.39 10.39 25.90
CA GLY A 249 -60.58 9.60 25.60
C GLY A 249 -60.41 8.14 26.04
N HIS A 250 -60.98 7.21 25.27
CA HIS A 250 -60.96 5.77 25.55
C HIS A 250 -59.75 5.09 24.87
N ARG A 251 -58.75 4.67 25.68
CA ARG A 251 -57.56 3.92 25.26
C ARG A 251 -57.64 2.48 25.76
N VAL A 252 -57.30 1.51 24.92
CA VAL A 252 -57.24 0.09 25.27
C VAL A 252 -55.86 -0.46 24.92
N LEU A 253 -55.20 -1.06 25.91
CA LEU A 253 -54.04 -1.91 25.71
C LEU A 253 -54.49 -3.37 25.86
N TYR A 254 -54.21 -4.19 24.85
CA TYR A 254 -54.62 -5.58 24.81
C TYR A 254 -53.44 -6.49 24.49
N ARG A 255 -53.24 -7.53 25.31
CA ARG A 255 -52.20 -8.54 25.10
C ARG A 255 -52.77 -9.83 24.51
N ARG A 256 -52.09 -10.37 23.51
CA ARG A 256 -52.28 -11.74 23.00
C ARG A 256 -50.94 -12.40 22.72
N THR A 257 -50.98 -13.69 22.39
CA THR A 257 -49.82 -14.46 21.93
C THR A 257 -50.05 -14.86 20.48
N GLU A 258 -49.04 -14.70 19.63
CA GLU A 258 -49.08 -14.98 18.20
C GLU A 258 -47.75 -15.61 17.76
N GLY A 259 -47.72 -16.93 17.57
CA GLY A 259 -46.48 -17.67 17.31
C GLY A 259 -45.44 -17.45 18.44
N PRO A 260 -44.18 -17.07 18.11
CA PRO A 260 -43.14 -16.80 19.10
C PRO A 260 -43.28 -15.41 19.76
N TYR A 261 -44.29 -14.62 19.38
CA TYR A 261 -44.43 -13.23 19.82
C TYR A 261 -45.52 -13.07 20.89
N THR A 262 -45.21 -12.25 21.89
CA THR A 262 -46.22 -11.58 22.71
C THR A 262 -46.60 -10.27 22.02
N VAL A 263 -47.87 -10.14 21.64
CA VAL A 263 -48.35 -8.97 20.89
C VAL A 263 -49.15 -8.06 21.81
N VAL A 264 -48.77 -6.79 21.86
CA VAL A 264 -49.50 -5.74 22.56
C VAL A 264 -50.09 -4.79 21.53
N GLN A 265 -51.41 -4.61 21.58
CA GLN A 265 -52.13 -3.67 20.75
C GLN A 265 -52.59 -2.49 21.60
N ASP A 266 -52.19 -1.29 21.22
CA ASP A 266 -52.54 -0.04 21.88
C ASP A 266 -53.40 0.84 20.97
N SER A 267 -54.61 1.15 21.40
CA SER A 267 -55.54 1.95 20.60
C SER A 267 -55.19 3.45 20.53
N ALA A 268 -54.14 3.92 21.23
CA ALA A 268 -53.71 5.32 21.19
C ALA A 268 -52.93 5.72 19.91
N GLY A 269 -52.51 4.77 19.08
CA GLY A 269 -51.79 5.01 17.82
C GLY A 269 -52.66 5.66 16.72
N ALA A 270 -52.02 6.19 15.66
CA ALA A 270 -52.70 6.78 14.49
C ALA A 270 -53.74 5.82 13.88
N ALA A 271 -54.73 6.38 13.16
CA ALA A 271 -55.97 5.73 12.69
C ALA A 271 -55.83 4.22 12.37
N GLY A 272 -56.11 3.37 13.39
CA GLY A 272 -55.91 1.91 13.32
C GLY A 272 -55.36 1.28 14.62
N GLY A 273 -54.70 2.07 15.47
CA GLY A 273 -54.02 1.57 16.68
C GLY A 273 -52.62 1.02 16.39
N GLU A 274 -51.73 1.07 17.37
CA GLU A 274 -50.36 0.58 17.24
C GLU A 274 -50.28 -0.89 17.70
N THR A 275 -49.66 -1.75 16.90
CA THR A 275 -49.44 -3.16 17.26
C THR A 275 -47.94 -3.38 17.39
N ARG A 276 -47.49 -3.78 18.59
CA ARG A 276 -46.08 -4.08 18.86
C ARG A 276 -45.94 -5.57 19.15
N ARG A 277 -44.98 -6.20 18.48
CA ARG A 277 -44.63 -7.61 18.68
C ARG A 277 -43.39 -7.67 19.55
N TRP A 278 -43.42 -8.51 20.57
CA TRP A 278 -42.34 -8.70 21.52
C TRP A 278 -41.89 -10.15 21.48
N ARG A 279 -40.59 -10.38 21.24
CA ARG A 279 -39.98 -11.69 21.46
C ARG A 279 -39.69 -11.82 22.95
N THR A 280 -40.16 -12.90 23.55
CA THR A 280 -40.11 -13.08 25.00
C THR A 280 -39.59 -14.45 25.38
N VAL A 281 -38.68 -14.50 26.34
CA VAL A 281 -38.26 -15.74 27.02
C VAL A 281 -38.63 -15.60 28.50
N ARG A 282 -39.07 -16.69 29.11
CA ARG A 282 -39.44 -16.71 30.53
C ARG A 282 -38.99 -17.99 31.20
N HIS A 283 -38.18 -17.84 32.24
CA HIS A 283 -37.77 -18.91 33.13
C HIS A 283 -38.44 -18.76 34.49
N SER A 284 -38.72 -19.88 35.14
CA SER A 284 -39.26 -19.89 36.50
C SER A 284 -38.91 -21.19 37.21
N GLY A 285 -38.86 -21.15 38.53
CA GLY A 285 -38.54 -22.35 39.31
C GLY A 285 -38.68 -22.15 40.81
N PRO A 286 -38.48 -23.21 41.61
CA PRO A 286 -38.37 -23.09 43.05
C PRO A 286 -37.06 -22.39 43.46
N ILE A 287 -37.08 -21.67 44.59
CA ILE A 287 -35.89 -21.07 45.21
C ILE A 287 -35.39 -22.03 46.30
N GLU A 288 -34.09 -22.33 46.28
CA GLU A 288 -33.48 -23.15 47.33
C GLU A 288 -33.49 -22.42 48.69
N PRO A 289 -33.85 -23.08 49.80
CA PRO A 289 -33.98 -22.43 51.10
C PRO A 289 -32.72 -21.69 51.58
N ALA A 290 -31.52 -22.16 51.19
CA ALA A 290 -30.25 -21.54 51.54
C ALA A 290 -30.09 -20.13 50.94
N LEU A 291 -30.65 -19.88 49.75
CA LEU A 291 -30.62 -18.55 49.10
C LEU A 291 -31.54 -17.54 49.81
N LEU A 292 -32.47 -18.00 50.64
CA LEU A 292 -33.42 -17.16 51.38
C LEU A 292 -33.03 -16.97 52.86
N ALA A 293 -31.85 -17.47 53.27
CA ALA A 293 -31.46 -17.53 54.69
C ALA A 293 -31.37 -16.16 55.37
N ASP A 294 -31.01 -15.13 54.61
CA ASP A 294 -30.91 -13.72 55.03
C ASP A 294 -32.20 -12.92 54.82
N ARG A 295 -33.26 -13.56 54.30
CA ARG A 295 -34.53 -12.90 53.96
C ARG A 295 -35.55 -12.91 55.10
N PRO A 296 -36.43 -11.89 55.18
CA PRO A 296 -37.58 -11.89 56.08
C PRO A 296 -38.41 -13.17 55.98
N VAL A 297 -39.07 -13.56 57.09
CA VAL A 297 -39.86 -14.81 57.16
C VAL A 297 -40.96 -14.83 56.09
N GLU A 298 -41.57 -13.69 55.84
CA GLU A 298 -42.64 -13.50 54.86
C GLU A 298 -42.18 -13.73 53.42
N GLU A 299 -40.91 -13.43 53.12
CA GLU A 299 -40.30 -13.70 51.82
C GLU A 299 -39.88 -15.16 51.68
N ARG A 300 -39.39 -15.78 52.76
CA ARG A 300 -39.07 -17.23 52.82
C ARG A 300 -40.27 -18.13 52.53
N LEU A 301 -41.48 -17.65 52.81
CA LEU A 301 -42.73 -18.35 52.52
C LEU A 301 -43.13 -18.27 51.03
N ARG A 302 -42.33 -17.64 50.17
CA ARG A 302 -42.54 -17.51 48.72
C ARG A 302 -41.35 -18.09 47.93
N PRO A 303 -41.15 -19.42 47.95
CA PRO A 303 -39.94 -20.06 47.43
C PRO A 303 -40.00 -20.27 45.91
N HIS A 304 -40.38 -19.26 45.14
CA HIS A 304 -40.45 -19.33 43.69
C HIS A 304 -39.86 -18.07 43.06
N TRP A 305 -39.15 -18.25 41.95
CA TRP A 305 -38.60 -17.16 41.17
C TRP A 305 -39.09 -17.19 39.74
N THR A 306 -39.07 -16.02 39.10
CA THR A 306 -39.30 -15.87 37.66
C THR A 306 -38.35 -14.84 37.09
N VAL A 307 -37.83 -15.08 35.90
CA VAL A 307 -37.11 -14.09 35.08
C VAL A 307 -37.68 -14.11 33.67
N SER A 308 -37.96 -12.94 33.12
CA SER A 308 -38.43 -12.76 31.75
C SER A 308 -37.63 -11.68 31.06
N TRP A 309 -37.19 -11.96 29.82
CA TRP A 309 -36.69 -10.94 28.91
C TRP A 309 -37.70 -10.70 27.80
N ALA A 310 -37.83 -9.44 27.38
CA ALA A 310 -38.64 -9.05 26.24
C ALA A 310 -37.92 -8.04 25.35
N VAL A 311 -37.92 -8.28 24.04
CA VAL A 311 -37.36 -7.38 23.02
C VAL A 311 -38.44 -7.12 21.96
N PRO A 312 -38.77 -5.86 21.63
CA PRO A 312 -39.71 -5.58 20.56
C PRO A 312 -39.06 -5.85 19.21
N VAL A 313 -39.87 -6.20 18.21
CA VAL A 313 -39.42 -6.46 16.84
C VAL A 313 -40.18 -5.63 15.83
N ASP A 314 -39.55 -5.35 14.69
CA ASP A 314 -40.18 -4.68 13.54
C ASP A 314 -41.06 -5.66 12.74
N THR A 315 -41.46 -5.28 11.52
CA THR A 315 -42.28 -6.11 10.63
C THR A 315 -41.55 -7.35 10.09
N ASP A 316 -40.23 -7.29 9.97
CA ASP A 316 -39.39 -8.35 9.42
C ASP A 316 -38.84 -9.29 10.51
N GLY A 317 -39.08 -8.95 11.78
CA GLY A 317 -38.64 -9.73 12.94
C GLY A 317 -37.27 -9.32 13.48
N ALA A 318 -36.69 -8.22 12.98
CA ALA A 318 -35.45 -7.67 13.51
C ALA A 318 -35.70 -6.95 14.84
N PRO A 319 -34.73 -7.00 15.78
CA PRO A 319 -34.88 -6.36 17.09
C PRO A 319 -34.96 -4.84 16.98
N VAL A 320 -35.80 -4.23 17.82
CA VAL A 320 -35.93 -2.79 18.00
C VAL A 320 -35.64 -2.45 19.46
N ARG A 321 -35.17 -1.24 19.75
CA ARG A 321 -34.99 -0.82 21.14
C ARG A 321 -36.33 -0.66 21.86
N PRO A 322 -36.48 -1.19 23.09
CA PRO A 322 -37.65 -0.94 23.91
C PRO A 322 -37.89 0.56 24.15
N ALA A 323 -39.11 1.02 23.95
CA ALA A 323 -39.54 2.37 24.34
C ALA A 323 -39.92 2.47 25.84
N THR A 324 -39.91 1.34 26.54
CA THR A 324 -40.19 1.23 27.98
C THR A 324 -39.07 1.87 28.79
N ALA A 325 -39.33 2.20 30.07
CA ALA A 325 -38.30 2.71 30.96
C ALA A 325 -37.07 1.77 31.00
N PRO A 326 -35.84 2.27 30.81
CA PRO A 326 -34.63 1.44 30.77
C PRO A 326 -34.15 1.12 32.19
N VAL A 327 -34.98 0.39 32.94
CA VAL A 327 -34.73 -0.04 34.31
C VAL A 327 -35.05 -1.51 34.47
N VAL A 328 -34.57 -2.13 35.55
CA VAL A 328 -34.97 -3.50 35.90
C VAL A 328 -36.38 -3.49 36.51
N HIS A 329 -37.21 -4.44 36.12
CA HIS A 329 -38.57 -4.59 36.63
C HIS A 329 -38.64 -5.72 37.67
N ALA A 330 -39.15 -5.45 38.88
CA ALA A 330 -39.22 -6.44 39.95
C ALA A 330 -40.48 -6.42 40.83
N PRO A 331 -41.65 -6.81 40.32
CA PRO A 331 -42.07 -6.87 38.91
C PRO A 331 -42.33 -5.45 38.36
N THR A 332 -42.46 -4.44 39.23
CA THR A 332 -42.65 -3.04 38.85
C THR A 332 -41.33 -2.37 38.47
N PRO A 333 -41.33 -1.24 37.73
CA PRO A 333 -40.12 -0.46 37.50
C PRO A 333 -39.39 -0.14 38.82
N THR A 334 -38.11 -0.48 38.87
CA THR A 334 -37.19 -0.12 39.97
C THR A 334 -36.40 1.13 39.62
N ASP A 335 -35.60 1.64 40.55
CA ASP A 335 -34.66 2.73 40.28
C ASP A 335 -33.31 2.20 39.75
N GLU A 336 -33.18 0.89 39.48
CA GLU A 336 -31.98 0.29 38.91
C GLU A 336 -31.92 0.47 37.39
N PRO A 337 -30.97 1.25 36.86
CA PRO A 337 -30.84 1.45 35.42
C PRO A 337 -30.44 0.14 34.73
N LEU A 338 -31.06 -0.15 33.60
CA LEU A 338 -30.74 -1.26 32.72
C LEU A 338 -30.25 -0.69 31.39
N GLY A 339 -29.01 -1.01 31.02
CA GLY A 339 -28.49 -0.60 29.72
C GLY A 339 -28.38 -1.75 28.72
N ILE A 340 -28.79 -2.97 29.09
CA ILE A 340 -29.05 -4.04 28.13
C ILE A 340 -30.28 -3.61 27.31
N PRO A 341 -30.26 -3.69 25.97
CA PRO A 341 -31.31 -3.17 25.09
C PRO A 341 -32.55 -4.08 25.03
N ALA A 342 -33.02 -4.52 26.20
CA ALA A 342 -34.15 -5.43 26.39
C ALA A 342 -34.84 -5.10 27.72
N LEU A 343 -36.13 -5.44 27.85
CA LEU A 343 -36.86 -5.34 29.10
C LEU A 343 -36.59 -6.57 29.96
N LEU A 344 -36.05 -6.38 31.18
CA LEU A 344 -35.87 -7.44 32.17
C LEU A 344 -36.94 -7.34 33.26
N ILE A 345 -37.73 -8.39 33.43
CA ILE A 345 -38.69 -8.56 34.53
C ILE A 345 -38.26 -9.76 35.38
N ALA A 346 -37.88 -9.53 36.63
CA ALA A 346 -37.37 -10.56 37.51
C ALA A 346 -37.91 -10.42 38.94
N THR A 347 -38.14 -11.53 39.65
CA THR A 347 -38.55 -11.52 41.07
C THR A 347 -37.38 -11.21 42.00
N LEU A 348 -36.67 -10.12 41.75
CA LEU A 348 -35.52 -9.69 42.56
C LEU A 348 -35.97 -9.31 43.98
N PRO A 349 -35.20 -9.70 45.02
CA PRO A 349 -35.54 -9.33 46.39
C PRO A 349 -35.34 -7.83 46.56
N LEU A 350 -36.40 -7.07 46.83
CA LEU A 350 -36.30 -5.61 47.00
C LEU A 350 -35.94 -5.20 48.43
N ASP A 351 -35.41 -3.98 48.57
CA ASP A 351 -35.21 -3.29 49.84
C ASP A 351 -36.53 -2.79 50.45
N THR A 352 -36.47 -2.17 51.63
CA THR A 352 -37.66 -1.68 52.35
C THR A 352 -38.40 -0.56 51.61
N ALA A 353 -37.68 0.25 50.82
CA ALA A 353 -38.24 1.29 49.97
C ALA A 353 -38.83 0.73 48.66
N ARG A 354 -38.58 -0.56 48.37
CA ARG A 354 -38.94 -1.28 47.15
C ARG A 354 -38.38 -0.66 45.86
N ARG A 355 -37.26 0.06 45.96
CA ARG A 355 -36.67 0.81 44.84
C ARG A 355 -35.41 0.16 44.30
N HIS A 356 -34.71 -0.58 45.16
CA HIS A 356 -33.47 -1.25 44.81
C HIS A 356 -33.52 -2.72 45.22
N PRO A 357 -33.00 -3.64 44.41
CA PRO A 357 -32.73 -5.01 44.83
C PRO A 357 -31.73 -5.05 45.97
N ALA A 358 -32.04 -5.82 47.00
CA ALA A 358 -31.13 -6.10 48.10
C ALA A 358 -29.97 -6.98 47.60
N PRO A 359 -28.72 -6.63 47.89
CA PRO A 359 -27.58 -7.47 47.54
C PRO A 359 -27.62 -8.78 48.32
N GLY A 360 -27.14 -9.88 47.72
CA GLY A 360 -27.03 -11.17 48.37
C GLY A 360 -27.19 -12.37 47.42
N PRO A 361 -27.11 -13.60 47.95
CA PRO A 361 -27.06 -14.83 47.14
C PRO A 361 -28.26 -15.03 46.22
N LEU A 362 -29.45 -14.58 46.63
CA LEU A 362 -30.65 -14.66 45.79
C LEU A 362 -30.55 -13.73 44.57
N THR A 363 -30.03 -12.52 44.74
CA THR A 363 -29.83 -11.58 43.63
C THR A 363 -28.79 -12.13 42.65
N ASP A 364 -27.67 -12.65 43.16
CA ASP A 364 -26.61 -13.27 42.34
C ASP A 364 -27.16 -14.47 41.55
N PHE A 365 -27.95 -15.34 42.20
CA PHE A 365 -28.63 -16.45 41.55
C PHE A 365 -29.55 -15.99 40.41
N LEU A 366 -30.33 -14.92 40.63
CA LEU A 366 -31.24 -14.39 39.61
C LEU A 366 -30.51 -13.70 38.45
N VAL A 367 -29.35 -13.10 38.72
CA VAL A 367 -28.46 -12.56 37.66
C VAL A 367 -27.99 -13.68 36.74
N GLU A 368 -27.55 -14.82 37.28
CA GLU A 368 -27.14 -15.98 36.47
C GLU A 368 -28.31 -16.56 35.66
N ARG A 369 -29.49 -16.70 36.27
CA ARG A 369 -30.71 -17.15 35.56
C ARG A 369 -31.16 -16.16 34.48
N ALA A 370 -31.03 -14.86 34.72
CA ALA A 370 -31.32 -13.84 33.73
C ALA A 370 -30.36 -13.91 32.55
N ALA A 371 -29.07 -14.14 32.80
CA ALA A 371 -28.09 -14.28 31.75
C ALA A 371 -28.30 -15.56 30.91
N ASP A 372 -28.67 -16.68 31.54
CA ASP A 372 -29.05 -17.92 30.85
C ASP A 372 -30.25 -17.68 29.92
N ALA A 373 -31.32 -17.08 30.43
CA ALA A 373 -32.50 -16.74 29.63
C ALA A 373 -32.17 -15.77 28.49
N TYR A 374 -31.30 -14.78 28.72
CA TYR A 374 -30.90 -13.84 27.66
C TYR A 374 -30.15 -14.53 26.52
N ALA A 375 -29.26 -15.47 26.83
CA ALA A 375 -28.57 -16.26 25.82
C ALA A 375 -29.55 -17.12 25.01
N GLU A 376 -30.52 -17.75 25.66
CA GLU A 376 -31.61 -18.49 24.99
C GLU A 376 -32.42 -17.58 24.06
N LEU A 377 -32.76 -16.35 24.49
CA LEU A 377 -33.51 -15.40 23.66
C LEU A 377 -32.80 -15.10 22.33
N LEU A 378 -31.47 -14.93 22.36
CA LEU A 378 -30.68 -14.67 21.15
C LEU A 378 -30.44 -15.96 20.34
N GLY A 379 -30.24 -17.10 21.00
CA GLY A 379 -30.02 -18.39 20.34
C GLY A 379 -31.24 -18.93 19.58
N ASP A 380 -32.44 -18.67 20.10
CA ASP A 380 -33.70 -19.09 19.47
C ASP A 380 -34.27 -18.01 18.52
N TRP A 381 -33.46 -17.01 18.14
CA TRP A 381 -33.91 -15.92 17.30
C TRP A 381 -33.97 -16.30 15.82
N ASP A 382 -35.19 -16.34 15.29
CA ASP A 382 -35.49 -16.63 13.88
C ASP A 382 -36.43 -15.56 13.29
N PRO A 383 -36.14 -14.97 12.11
CA PRO A 383 -34.93 -15.15 11.30
C PRO A 383 -33.69 -14.49 11.91
N VAL A 384 -32.52 -15.10 11.68
CA VAL A 384 -31.22 -14.57 12.11
C VAL A 384 -30.83 -13.41 11.19
N SER A 385 -30.51 -12.25 11.76
CA SER A 385 -30.12 -11.07 10.99
C SER A 385 -28.99 -10.30 11.68
N THR A 386 -28.33 -9.41 10.93
CA THR A 386 -27.25 -8.55 11.46
C THR A 386 -27.75 -7.59 12.55
N GLY A 387 -29.07 -7.33 12.63
CA GLY A 387 -29.67 -6.53 13.70
C GLY A 387 -29.50 -7.13 15.10
N LEU A 388 -29.27 -8.44 15.23
CA LEU A 388 -29.04 -9.08 16.52
C LEU A 388 -27.76 -8.61 17.22
N VAL A 389 -26.80 -8.06 16.46
CA VAL A 389 -25.60 -7.42 17.01
C VAL A 389 -25.97 -6.24 17.90
N ASP A 390 -27.08 -5.53 17.61
CA ASP A 390 -27.55 -4.39 18.42
C ASP A 390 -28.03 -4.80 19.82
N LEU A 391 -28.27 -6.09 20.04
CA LEU A 391 -28.66 -6.63 21.35
C LEU A 391 -27.45 -6.87 22.26
N VAL A 392 -26.24 -6.95 21.72
CA VAL A 392 -25.04 -7.23 22.50
C VAL A 392 -24.76 -6.06 23.47
N PRO A 393 -24.73 -6.30 24.79
CA PRO A 393 -24.45 -5.24 25.72
C PRO A 393 -22.99 -4.77 25.63
N GLY A 394 -22.78 -3.45 25.69
CA GLY A 394 -21.44 -2.89 25.90
C GLY A 394 -20.82 -3.31 27.24
N PRO A 395 -19.48 -3.15 27.40
CA PRO A 395 -18.71 -3.71 28.51
C PRO A 395 -18.90 -2.98 29.85
N LEU A 396 -19.42 -1.74 29.85
CA LEU A 396 -19.60 -0.92 31.05
C LEU A 396 -21.07 -0.89 31.47
N GLY A 397 -21.33 -1.21 32.73
CA GLY A 397 -22.65 -1.12 33.36
C GLY A 397 -23.02 0.30 33.76
N LYS A 398 -24.33 0.61 33.76
CA LYS A 398 -24.90 1.87 34.28
C LYS A 398 -25.11 1.86 35.79
N GLY A 399 -24.96 0.71 36.43
CA GLY A 399 -25.10 0.47 37.87
C GLY A 399 -24.50 -0.88 38.26
N VAL A 400 -24.48 -1.21 39.56
CA VAL A 400 -23.87 -2.45 40.07
C VAL A 400 -24.59 -3.69 39.51
N LEU A 401 -25.93 -3.70 39.58
CA LEU A 401 -26.73 -4.81 39.06
C LEU A 401 -26.62 -4.95 37.53
N ASP A 402 -26.69 -3.84 36.79
CA ASP A 402 -26.49 -3.84 35.33
C ASP A 402 -25.10 -4.36 34.96
N GLY A 403 -24.06 -3.97 35.71
CA GLY A 403 -22.71 -4.48 35.54
C GLY A 403 -22.61 -6.00 35.74
N ALA A 404 -23.24 -6.53 36.79
CA ALA A 404 -23.29 -7.97 37.07
C ALA A 404 -24.06 -8.73 35.97
N LEU A 405 -25.23 -8.23 35.55
CA LEU A 405 -26.01 -8.80 34.46
C LEU A 405 -25.22 -8.84 33.14
N ARG A 406 -24.55 -7.74 32.79
CA ARG A 406 -23.72 -7.67 31.58
C ARG A 406 -22.57 -8.66 31.61
N ALA A 407 -21.83 -8.71 32.73
CA ALA A 407 -20.72 -9.65 32.88
C ALA A 407 -21.20 -11.10 32.72
N ALA A 408 -22.32 -11.44 33.36
CA ALA A 408 -22.94 -12.75 33.24
C ALA A 408 -23.38 -13.06 31.81
N VAL A 409 -24.04 -12.12 31.12
CA VAL A 409 -24.48 -12.25 29.71
C VAL A 409 -23.28 -12.41 28.77
N LEU A 410 -22.27 -11.54 28.87
CA LEU A 410 -21.06 -11.57 28.05
C LEU A 410 -20.22 -12.84 28.28
N GLY A 411 -20.37 -13.52 29.41
CA GLY A 411 -19.79 -14.85 29.63
C GLY A 411 -20.44 -15.98 28.82
N ARG A 412 -21.68 -15.78 28.33
CA ARG A 412 -22.50 -16.79 27.63
C ARG A 412 -22.61 -16.54 26.13
N LEU A 413 -22.75 -15.28 25.73
CA LEU A 413 -22.93 -14.90 24.33
C LEU A 413 -21.84 -15.42 23.38
N PRO A 414 -20.54 -15.49 23.74
CA PRO A 414 -19.53 -16.04 22.85
C PRO A 414 -19.83 -17.46 22.35
N ARG A 415 -20.55 -18.27 23.14
CA ARG A 415 -20.93 -19.66 22.81
C ARG A 415 -22.35 -19.81 22.26
N THR A 416 -23.09 -18.71 22.13
CA THR A 416 -24.48 -18.68 21.66
C THR A 416 -24.48 -18.45 20.15
N ALA A 417 -25.19 -19.27 19.38
CA ALA A 417 -25.27 -19.12 17.92
C ALA A 417 -26.37 -18.12 17.57
N PHE A 418 -26.01 -16.89 17.19
CA PHE A 418 -26.98 -15.84 16.85
C PHE A 418 -26.48 -14.83 15.81
N LEU A 419 -25.24 -14.97 15.33
CA LEU A 419 -24.69 -14.07 14.32
C LEU A 419 -25.06 -14.59 12.92
N ALA A 420 -25.54 -13.69 12.05
CA ALA A 420 -25.85 -14.04 10.67
C ALA A 420 -24.56 -14.30 9.87
N PRO A 421 -24.38 -15.45 9.20
CA PRO A 421 -23.27 -15.68 8.28
C PRO A 421 -23.38 -14.80 7.02
N ALA A 422 -22.25 -14.57 6.35
CA ALA A 422 -22.20 -13.86 5.06
C ALA A 422 -22.69 -14.70 3.88
N ALA A 423 -22.59 -16.03 3.99
CA ALA A 423 -23.03 -16.94 2.93
C ALA A 423 -24.55 -16.83 2.72
N PRO A 424 -25.03 -16.81 1.45
CA PRO A 424 -26.46 -16.84 1.16
C PRO A 424 -27.15 -18.06 1.77
N ALA A 425 -28.43 -17.94 2.13
CA ALA A 425 -29.19 -19.02 2.77
C ALA A 425 -29.16 -20.36 2.00
N GLU A 426 -29.05 -20.30 0.67
CA GLU A 426 -28.94 -21.46 -0.23
C GLU A 426 -27.63 -22.26 -0.05
N HIS A 427 -26.57 -21.60 0.42
CA HIS A 427 -25.27 -22.20 0.76
C HIS A 427 -25.08 -22.36 2.28
N ALA A 428 -26.01 -21.85 3.08
CA ALA A 428 -25.96 -21.84 4.54
C ALA A 428 -26.49 -23.14 5.19
N GLU A 429 -26.73 -24.20 4.41
CA GLU A 429 -27.27 -25.49 4.90
C GLU A 429 -26.41 -26.10 6.03
N GLU A 430 -25.13 -25.73 6.14
CA GLU A 430 -24.25 -26.18 7.23
C GLU A 430 -24.40 -25.39 8.54
N ARG A 431 -24.79 -24.09 8.51
CA ARG A 431 -24.91 -23.22 9.71
C ARG A 431 -25.87 -22.03 9.52
N ALA A 432 -27.08 -22.13 10.06
CA ALA A 432 -28.08 -21.03 10.05
C ALA A 432 -27.69 -19.81 10.92
N ALA A 433 -26.79 -20.00 11.91
CA ALA A 433 -26.24 -18.94 12.75
C ALA A 433 -24.83 -19.32 13.21
N LEU A 434 -23.97 -18.31 13.40
CA LEU A 434 -22.60 -18.46 13.90
C LEU A 434 -22.51 -18.10 15.38
N ARG A 435 -21.65 -18.83 16.09
CA ARG A 435 -21.21 -18.48 17.44
C ARG A 435 -20.10 -17.45 17.34
N PRO A 436 -20.06 -16.40 18.19
CA PRO A 436 -19.03 -15.38 18.08
C PRO A 436 -17.59 -15.88 18.10
N PHE A 437 -17.26 -16.96 18.83
CA PHE A 437 -15.89 -17.52 18.82
C PHE A 437 -15.51 -18.22 17.50
N GLU A 438 -16.49 -18.59 16.67
CA GLU A 438 -16.30 -19.22 15.36
C GLU A 438 -16.40 -18.22 14.22
N ALA A 439 -16.84 -16.99 14.50
CA ALA A 439 -17.12 -15.98 13.52
C ALA A 439 -15.89 -15.11 13.24
N GLU A 440 -15.73 -14.71 11.99
CA GLU A 440 -14.64 -13.85 11.54
C GLU A 440 -15.21 -12.68 10.72
N VAL A 441 -14.67 -11.47 10.91
CA VAL A 441 -14.91 -10.32 10.04
C VAL A 441 -13.70 -10.10 9.13
N VAL A 442 -13.93 -9.98 7.82
CA VAL A 442 -12.85 -9.68 6.87
C VAL A 442 -12.58 -8.19 6.85
N GLU A 443 -11.33 -7.78 7.05
CA GLU A 443 -10.93 -6.38 7.02
C GLU A 443 -10.37 -5.97 5.65
N GLY A 444 -10.88 -4.86 5.10
CA GLY A 444 -10.40 -4.32 3.81
C GLY A 444 -11.04 -4.96 2.58
N ALA A 445 -12.15 -5.69 2.74
CA ALA A 445 -12.92 -6.30 1.67
C ALA A 445 -14.30 -5.62 1.50
N GLY A 446 -14.82 -5.60 0.27
CA GLY A 446 -16.18 -5.14 -0.02
C GLY A 446 -17.24 -6.22 0.27
N ALA A 447 -18.52 -5.83 0.25
CA ALA A 447 -19.63 -6.75 0.47
C ALA A 447 -19.67 -7.90 -0.54
N ASP A 448 -19.38 -7.61 -1.81
CA ASP A 448 -19.35 -8.63 -2.86
C ASP A 448 -18.16 -9.59 -2.70
N THR A 449 -16.97 -9.08 -2.32
CA THR A 449 -15.81 -9.93 -2.01
C THR A 449 -16.09 -10.88 -0.85
N VAL A 450 -16.65 -10.35 0.25
CA VAL A 450 -16.99 -11.18 1.44
C VAL A 450 -18.03 -12.24 1.08
N ARG A 451 -19.00 -11.92 0.22
CA ARG A 451 -20.01 -12.86 -0.25
C ARG A 451 -19.41 -14.02 -1.05
N VAL A 452 -18.49 -13.75 -1.98
CA VAL A 452 -17.79 -14.80 -2.75
C VAL A 452 -16.88 -15.62 -1.85
N LEU A 453 -16.10 -14.98 -0.96
CA LEU A 453 -15.26 -15.68 0.02
C LEU A 453 -16.06 -16.55 0.98
N ALA A 454 -17.28 -16.15 1.36
CA ALA A 454 -18.13 -16.92 2.26
C ALA A 454 -18.60 -18.26 1.67
N GLU A 455 -18.54 -18.45 0.34
CA GLU A 455 -18.80 -19.74 -0.32
C GLU A 455 -17.73 -20.80 0.00
N VAL A 456 -16.57 -20.38 0.51
CA VAL A 456 -15.42 -21.25 0.87
C VAL A 456 -14.97 -21.06 2.32
N LEU A 457 -15.32 -19.92 2.94
CA LEU A 457 -15.08 -19.59 4.34
C LEU A 457 -16.43 -19.38 5.06
N PRO A 458 -17.09 -20.45 5.54
CA PRO A 458 -18.44 -20.36 6.12
C PRO A 458 -18.51 -19.65 7.48
N THR A 459 -17.35 -19.25 8.04
CA THR A 459 -17.20 -18.51 9.30
C THR A 459 -17.33 -17.00 9.15
N LEU A 460 -17.38 -16.49 7.91
CA LEU A 460 -17.40 -15.06 7.66
C LEU A 460 -18.75 -14.42 8.01
N LEU A 461 -18.69 -13.25 8.65
CA LEU A 461 -19.83 -12.36 8.84
C LEU A 461 -19.98 -11.37 7.67
N PRO A 462 -21.19 -10.84 7.41
CA PRO A 462 -21.41 -9.84 6.38
C PRO A 462 -20.50 -8.62 6.54
N ALA A 463 -20.08 -8.05 5.41
CA ALA A 463 -19.26 -6.84 5.39
C ALA A 463 -20.00 -5.63 6.01
N GLY A 464 -19.23 -4.64 6.46
CA GLY A 464 -19.72 -3.43 7.13
C GLY A 464 -19.85 -3.57 8.65
N LEU A 465 -19.53 -4.74 9.20
CA LEU A 465 -19.58 -5.03 10.64
C LEU A 465 -18.23 -4.84 11.35
N GLU A 466 -17.13 -4.59 10.62
CA GLU A 466 -15.75 -4.59 11.13
C GLU A 466 -15.50 -3.54 12.21
N ARG A 467 -16.26 -2.43 12.13
CA ARG A 467 -16.18 -1.28 13.06
C ARG A 467 -17.10 -1.40 14.27
N ARG A 468 -17.94 -2.43 14.34
CA ARG A 468 -18.92 -2.63 15.42
C ARG A 468 -18.21 -2.99 16.74
N PRO A 469 -18.31 -2.18 17.80
CA PRO A 469 -17.66 -2.46 19.09
C PRO A 469 -18.23 -3.71 19.78
N GLU A 470 -19.46 -4.10 19.46
CA GLU A 470 -20.13 -5.28 19.99
C GLU A 470 -19.38 -6.56 19.62
N LEU A 471 -18.96 -6.70 18.36
CA LEU A 471 -18.20 -7.87 17.90
C LEU A 471 -16.82 -7.96 18.58
N ARG A 472 -16.19 -6.82 18.86
CA ARG A 472 -14.94 -6.77 19.64
C ARG A 472 -15.17 -7.24 21.08
N THR A 473 -16.29 -6.86 21.68
CA THR A 473 -16.66 -7.28 23.04
C THR A 473 -16.89 -8.78 23.12
N LEU A 474 -17.42 -9.39 22.05
CA LEU A 474 -17.63 -10.84 21.94
C LEU A 474 -16.37 -11.63 21.56
N GLY A 475 -15.27 -10.96 21.20
CA GLY A 475 -14.03 -11.61 20.77
C GLY A 475 -14.11 -12.26 19.38
N VAL A 476 -14.93 -11.71 18.47
CA VAL A 476 -15.02 -12.17 17.07
C VAL A 476 -13.67 -11.98 16.37
N GLY A 477 -13.24 -13.00 15.64
CA GLY A 477 -11.96 -13.00 14.91
C GLY A 477 -11.91 -11.91 13.85
N ARG A 478 -10.73 -11.33 13.63
CA ARG A 478 -10.49 -10.36 12.56
C ARG A 478 -9.52 -10.98 11.57
N LEU A 479 -9.96 -11.09 10.32
CA LEU A 479 -9.20 -11.71 9.24
C LEU A 479 -8.82 -10.62 8.24
N PRO A 480 -7.56 -10.17 8.19
CA PRO A 480 -7.09 -9.32 7.10
C PRO A 480 -7.37 -9.96 5.74
N LEU A 481 -7.67 -9.15 4.71
CA LEU A 481 -7.95 -9.67 3.37
C LEU A 481 -6.79 -10.52 2.80
N GLY A 482 -5.53 -10.15 3.09
CA GLY A 482 -4.36 -10.94 2.67
C GLY A 482 -4.40 -12.37 3.23
N ASP A 483 -4.59 -12.50 4.55
CA ASP A 483 -4.72 -13.79 5.23
C ASP A 483 -5.94 -14.61 4.71
N ALA A 484 -7.04 -13.93 4.35
CA ALA A 484 -8.19 -14.59 3.74
C ALA A 484 -7.84 -15.18 2.35
N ILE A 485 -7.04 -14.46 1.57
CA ILE A 485 -6.55 -14.89 0.25
C ILE A 485 -5.58 -16.07 0.40
N GLU A 486 -4.66 -16.00 1.38
CA GLU A 486 -3.76 -17.12 1.67
C GLU A 486 -4.52 -18.38 2.10
N ARG A 487 -5.60 -18.24 2.86
CA ARG A 487 -6.41 -19.38 3.33
C ARG A 487 -7.19 -20.08 2.22
N ILE A 488 -7.47 -19.38 1.12
CA ILE A 488 -8.05 -19.98 -0.09
C ILE A 488 -6.98 -20.51 -1.04
N ALA A 489 -5.69 -20.40 -0.72
CA ALA A 489 -4.65 -21.05 -1.50
C ALA A 489 -4.82 -22.59 -1.41
N GLY A 490 -4.91 -23.24 -2.57
CA GLY A 490 -5.07 -24.70 -2.66
C GLY A 490 -6.51 -25.21 -2.63
N ILE A 491 -7.52 -24.33 -2.66
CA ILE A 491 -8.91 -24.78 -2.87
C ILE A 491 -9.14 -25.12 -4.35
N GLU A 492 -9.91 -26.18 -4.59
CA GLU A 492 -10.36 -26.54 -5.93
C GLU A 492 -11.71 -25.88 -6.23
N ARG A 493 -11.69 -24.90 -7.16
CA ARG A 493 -12.85 -24.17 -7.64
C ARG A 493 -12.77 -23.99 -9.16
N THR A 494 -13.93 -23.82 -9.79
CA THR A 494 -14.01 -23.62 -11.23
C THR A 494 -13.35 -22.30 -11.64
N PRO A 495 -12.77 -22.20 -12.84
CA PRO A 495 -12.22 -20.95 -13.37
C PRO A 495 -13.19 -19.76 -13.27
N ASP A 496 -14.48 -19.98 -13.57
CA ASP A 496 -15.53 -18.97 -13.46
C ASP A 496 -15.69 -18.42 -12.02
N TRP A 497 -15.52 -19.27 -11.01
CA TRP A 497 -15.56 -18.83 -9.60
C TRP A 497 -14.40 -17.88 -9.28
N TRP A 498 -13.19 -18.20 -9.77
CA TRP A 498 -12.02 -17.33 -9.63
C TRP A 498 -12.22 -16.00 -10.34
N HIS A 499 -12.77 -16.01 -11.56
CA HIS A 499 -13.12 -14.79 -12.27
C HIS A 499 -14.07 -13.90 -11.47
N ARG A 500 -15.15 -14.47 -10.89
CA ARG A 500 -16.07 -13.72 -10.03
C ARG A 500 -15.37 -13.14 -8.80
N LEU A 501 -14.45 -13.87 -8.18
CA LEU A 501 -13.65 -13.34 -7.07
C LEU A 501 -12.81 -12.15 -7.54
N TYR A 502 -12.10 -12.27 -8.66
CA TYR A 502 -11.27 -11.19 -9.22
C TYR A 502 -12.07 -9.94 -9.57
N ASP A 503 -13.27 -10.08 -10.13
CA ASP A 503 -14.19 -8.98 -10.41
C ASP A 503 -14.47 -8.16 -9.13
N THR A 504 -14.73 -8.84 -8.01
CA THR A 504 -15.04 -8.18 -6.72
C THR A 504 -13.83 -7.53 -6.03
N LEU A 505 -12.61 -7.90 -6.41
CA LEU A 505 -11.36 -7.36 -5.85
C LEU A 505 -10.90 -6.08 -6.57
N ALA A 506 -11.67 -5.60 -7.56
CA ALA A 506 -11.38 -4.37 -8.27
C ALA A 506 -11.30 -3.17 -7.30
N GLY A 507 -10.16 -2.49 -7.28
CA GLY A 507 -9.92 -1.31 -6.44
C GLY A 507 -9.31 -1.61 -5.06
N VAL A 508 -9.05 -2.88 -4.74
CA VAL A 508 -8.22 -3.27 -3.60
C VAL A 508 -6.75 -2.96 -3.89
N ASP A 509 -6.01 -2.59 -2.85
CA ASP A 509 -4.57 -2.36 -2.89
C ASP A 509 -3.81 -3.60 -3.43
N PRO A 510 -3.08 -3.50 -4.55
CA PRO A 510 -2.34 -4.60 -5.17
C PRO A 510 -1.42 -5.38 -4.23
N ASP A 511 -0.79 -4.71 -3.26
CA ASP A 511 0.17 -5.35 -2.35
C ASP A 511 -0.49 -6.44 -1.48
N ARG A 512 -1.80 -6.31 -1.22
CA ARG A 512 -2.59 -7.28 -0.46
C ARG A 512 -3.05 -8.48 -1.27
N LEU A 513 -2.87 -8.44 -2.59
CA LEU A 513 -3.33 -9.45 -3.54
C LEU A 513 -2.18 -10.25 -4.18
N SER A 514 -0.95 -10.08 -3.68
CA SER A 514 0.23 -10.75 -4.22
C SER A 514 0.16 -12.28 -4.17
N GLY A 515 -0.52 -12.85 -3.17
CA GLY A 515 -0.74 -14.29 -3.00
C GLY A 515 -1.99 -14.84 -3.69
N LEU A 516 -2.65 -14.07 -4.57
CA LEU A 516 -3.91 -14.48 -5.20
C LEU A 516 -3.71 -15.74 -6.06
N PRO A 517 -4.42 -16.86 -5.79
CA PRO A 517 -4.30 -18.06 -6.61
C PRO A 517 -4.81 -17.81 -8.03
N VAL A 518 -4.13 -18.39 -9.04
CA VAL A 518 -4.51 -18.30 -10.45
C VAL A 518 -4.61 -19.70 -11.06
N PRO A 519 -5.80 -20.13 -11.54
CA PRO A 519 -5.96 -21.39 -12.25
C PRO A 519 -5.29 -21.30 -13.62
N LEU A 520 -4.55 -22.34 -13.99
CA LEU A 520 -3.78 -22.43 -15.24
C LEU A 520 -4.52 -23.28 -16.28
N ALA A 521 -4.17 -23.10 -17.56
CA ALA A 521 -4.76 -23.83 -18.68
C ALA A 521 -4.49 -25.35 -18.64
N ASP A 522 -3.42 -25.77 -17.96
CA ASP A 522 -3.05 -27.19 -17.75
C ASP A 522 -3.78 -27.85 -16.56
N GLY A 523 -4.72 -27.14 -15.93
CA GLY A 523 -5.51 -27.63 -14.80
C GLY A 523 -4.85 -27.45 -13.43
N ARG A 524 -3.60 -26.99 -13.36
CA ARG A 524 -2.94 -26.64 -12.09
C ARG A 524 -3.39 -25.26 -11.59
N THR A 525 -3.06 -24.93 -10.35
CA THR A 525 -3.23 -23.57 -9.80
C THR A 525 -1.90 -23.07 -9.27
N THR A 526 -1.48 -21.88 -9.67
CA THR A 526 -0.27 -21.22 -9.13
C THR A 526 -0.65 -20.20 -8.08
N ILE A 527 0.25 -19.95 -7.13
CA ILE A 527 0.09 -18.89 -6.13
C ILE A 527 0.73 -17.62 -6.69
N GLY A 528 -0.08 -16.56 -6.77
CA GLY A 528 0.35 -15.26 -7.25
C GLY A 528 0.26 -15.10 -8.77
N PRO A 529 -0.15 -13.93 -9.26
CA PRO A 529 -0.30 -13.66 -10.70
C PRO A 529 1.02 -13.31 -11.41
N ARG A 530 2.09 -13.05 -10.67
CA ARG A 530 3.41 -12.75 -11.27
C ARG A 530 3.92 -13.95 -12.04
N HIS A 531 4.51 -13.70 -13.21
CA HIS A 531 5.00 -14.73 -14.14
C HIS A 531 3.89 -15.63 -14.72
N VAL A 532 2.63 -15.19 -14.65
CA VAL A 532 1.51 -15.82 -15.37
C VAL A 532 1.28 -15.07 -16.67
N LEU A 533 1.09 -15.83 -17.75
CA LEU A 533 0.72 -15.32 -19.06
C LEU A 533 -0.81 -15.35 -19.21
N LEU A 534 -1.41 -14.22 -19.60
CA LEU A 534 -2.83 -14.11 -19.89
C LEU A 534 -3.06 -14.44 -21.36
N PRO A 535 -3.81 -15.51 -21.68
CA PRO A 535 -4.05 -15.89 -23.05
C PRO A 535 -4.92 -14.86 -23.78
N ASP A 536 -4.62 -14.63 -25.05
CA ASP A 536 -5.48 -13.98 -26.03
C ASP A 536 -6.05 -15.02 -27.03
N ALA A 537 -6.72 -14.55 -28.08
CA ALA A 537 -7.35 -15.43 -29.07
C ALA A 537 -6.34 -16.19 -29.94
N ASP A 538 -5.13 -15.66 -30.11
CA ASP A 538 -4.10 -16.17 -31.02
C ASP A 538 -2.95 -16.86 -30.26
N THR A 539 -3.02 -16.92 -28.94
CA THR A 539 -2.02 -17.55 -28.06
C THR A 539 -1.88 -19.04 -28.43
N PRO A 540 -0.65 -19.52 -28.72
CA PRO A 540 -0.43 -20.93 -29.02
C PRO A 540 -0.90 -21.85 -27.89
N LYS A 541 -1.55 -22.96 -28.24
CA LYS A 541 -2.08 -23.91 -27.24
C LYS A 541 -0.98 -24.71 -26.55
N ASP A 542 0.16 -24.84 -27.22
CA ASP A 542 1.30 -25.64 -26.78
C ASP A 542 2.23 -24.90 -25.81
N LEU A 543 1.96 -23.63 -25.49
CA LEU A 543 2.74 -22.87 -24.51
C LEU A 543 2.84 -23.59 -23.14
N ALA A 544 1.78 -24.30 -22.74
CA ALA A 544 1.78 -25.08 -21.51
C ALA A 544 2.74 -26.29 -21.55
N ARG A 545 2.97 -26.89 -22.73
CA ARG A 545 3.94 -27.99 -22.94
C ARG A 545 5.39 -27.50 -22.77
N MET A 546 5.64 -26.22 -23.03
CA MET A 546 6.93 -25.55 -22.72
C MET A 546 7.07 -25.16 -21.23
N GLY A 547 6.19 -25.63 -20.35
CA GLY A 547 6.24 -25.32 -18.92
C GLY A 547 5.85 -23.88 -18.56
N LEU A 548 5.23 -23.14 -19.49
CA LEU A 548 4.75 -21.77 -19.24
C LEU A 548 3.47 -21.77 -18.41
N LYS A 549 3.39 -20.83 -17.47
CA LYS A 549 2.20 -20.64 -16.62
C LYS A 549 1.18 -19.78 -17.35
N VAL A 550 0.35 -20.39 -18.19
CA VAL A 550 -0.74 -19.69 -18.90
C VAL A 550 -2.01 -19.76 -18.05
N ALA A 551 -2.63 -18.62 -17.75
CA ALA A 551 -3.90 -18.57 -17.03
C ALA A 551 -4.99 -19.31 -17.81
N HIS A 552 -5.91 -19.97 -17.11
CA HIS A 552 -7.07 -20.58 -17.76
C HIS A 552 -7.93 -19.49 -18.43
N PRO A 553 -8.37 -19.65 -19.70
CA PRO A 553 -9.11 -18.61 -20.42
C PRO A 553 -10.34 -18.08 -19.67
N ASP A 554 -11.14 -18.97 -19.07
CA ASP A 554 -12.33 -18.57 -18.29
C ASP A 554 -12.02 -17.88 -16.95
N ALA A 555 -10.76 -17.84 -16.51
CA ALA A 555 -10.30 -17.10 -15.32
C ALA A 555 -9.40 -15.90 -15.67
N ALA A 556 -9.07 -15.70 -16.95
CA ALA A 556 -8.27 -14.56 -17.39
C ALA A 556 -9.04 -13.27 -17.11
N HIS A 557 -8.41 -12.34 -16.39
CA HIS A 557 -9.09 -11.15 -15.90
C HIS A 557 -8.13 -9.94 -15.82
N PRO A 558 -8.58 -8.71 -16.16
CA PRO A 558 -7.73 -7.51 -16.14
C PRO A 558 -7.09 -7.17 -14.79
N LEU A 559 -7.63 -7.68 -13.68
CA LEU A 559 -6.98 -7.54 -12.37
C LEU A 559 -5.62 -8.25 -12.33
N LEU A 560 -5.52 -9.44 -12.92
CA LEU A 560 -4.29 -10.23 -12.90
C LEU A 560 -3.15 -9.47 -13.58
N GLU A 561 -3.44 -8.78 -14.69
CA GLU A 561 -2.50 -7.92 -15.40
C GLU A 561 -1.96 -6.80 -14.48
N ARG A 562 -2.86 -6.11 -13.76
CA ARG A 562 -2.47 -5.06 -12.78
C ARG A 562 -1.63 -5.60 -11.62
N LEU A 563 -1.72 -6.89 -11.33
CA LEU A 563 -0.96 -7.57 -10.28
C LEU A 563 0.36 -8.18 -10.79
N GLY A 564 0.68 -8.03 -12.08
CA GLY A 564 1.94 -8.45 -12.68
C GLY A 564 1.87 -9.72 -13.52
N ALA A 565 0.68 -10.21 -13.86
CA ALA A 565 0.54 -11.12 -15.00
C ALA A 565 0.80 -10.35 -16.29
N LEU A 566 1.35 -11.00 -17.31
CA LEU A 566 1.66 -10.39 -18.59
C LEU A 566 0.70 -10.92 -19.65
N PRO A 567 0.25 -10.10 -20.63
CA PRO A 567 -0.40 -10.65 -21.80
C PRO A 567 0.57 -11.61 -22.52
N ALA A 568 0.06 -12.72 -23.03
CA ALA A 568 0.84 -13.73 -23.76
C ALA A 568 1.23 -13.26 -25.17
N THR A 569 1.74 -12.04 -25.32
CA THR A 569 2.21 -11.52 -26.60
C THR A 569 3.43 -12.33 -27.09
N PRO A 570 3.65 -12.45 -28.41
CA PRO A 570 4.77 -13.22 -28.94
C PRO A 570 6.14 -12.87 -28.31
N ARG A 571 6.41 -11.57 -28.14
CA ARG A 571 7.64 -11.09 -27.49
C ARG A 571 7.71 -11.41 -25.99
N ALA A 572 6.59 -11.35 -25.26
CA ALA A 572 6.55 -11.72 -23.83
C ALA A 572 6.77 -13.23 -23.63
N VAL A 573 6.28 -14.05 -24.55
CA VAL A 573 6.53 -15.50 -24.54
C VAL A 573 8.00 -15.78 -24.79
N LEU A 574 8.59 -15.21 -25.85
CA LEU A 574 10.01 -15.43 -26.21
C LEU A 574 10.99 -15.03 -25.10
N THR A 575 10.70 -13.95 -24.38
CA THR A 575 11.56 -13.44 -23.28
C THR A 575 11.44 -14.24 -21.98
N THR A 576 10.62 -15.30 -21.96
CA THR A 576 10.44 -16.14 -20.77
C THR A 576 11.61 -17.13 -20.62
N PRO A 577 12.19 -17.31 -19.42
CA PRO A 577 13.35 -18.20 -19.22
C PRO A 577 13.15 -19.64 -19.71
N GLN A 578 11.90 -20.14 -19.64
CA GLN A 578 11.53 -21.45 -20.13
C GLN A 578 11.71 -21.60 -21.64
N VAL A 579 11.35 -20.59 -22.43
CA VAL A 579 11.52 -20.62 -23.89
C VAL A 579 13.01 -20.55 -24.23
N ARG A 580 13.78 -19.68 -23.56
CA ARG A 580 15.23 -19.62 -23.73
C ARG A 580 15.92 -20.94 -23.41
N ALA A 581 15.49 -21.61 -22.33
CA ALA A 581 16.02 -22.93 -21.98
C ALA A 581 15.63 -24.02 -22.99
N ALA A 582 14.41 -23.99 -23.52
CA ALA A 582 13.97 -24.92 -24.56
C ALA A 582 14.79 -24.75 -25.86
N VAL A 583 15.04 -23.52 -26.28
CA VAL A 583 15.87 -23.21 -27.46
C VAL A 583 17.32 -23.65 -27.25
N ALA A 584 17.91 -23.36 -26.07
CA ALA A 584 19.28 -23.79 -25.77
C ALA A 584 19.44 -25.32 -25.77
N ALA A 585 18.40 -26.07 -25.39
CA ALA A 585 18.40 -27.54 -25.39
C ALA A 585 17.84 -28.15 -26.70
N SER A 586 17.61 -27.34 -27.74
CA SER A 586 16.86 -27.78 -28.93
C SER A 586 17.59 -28.84 -29.77
N LEU A 587 18.93 -28.84 -29.77
CA LEU A 587 19.74 -29.88 -30.41
C LEU A 587 19.58 -31.26 -29.74
N ASP A 588 19.42 -31.28 -28.41
CA ASP A 588 19.28 -32.49 -27.60
C ASP A 588 17.82 -32.94 -27.42
N ALA A 589 16.85 -32.19 -27.95
CA ALA A 589 15.42 -32.40 -27.69
C ALA A 589 14.92 -33.81 -28.05
N GLY A 590 15.59 -34.51 -28.97
CA GLY A 590 15.29 -35.89 -29.36
C GLY A 590 15.81 -37.00 -28.43
N GLU A 591 16.66 -36.67 -27.45
CA GLU A 591 17.27 -37.65 -26.52
C GLU A 591 16.55 -37.75 -25.15
N ILE A 592 15.63 -36.84 -24.86
CA ILE A 592 14.92 -36.73 -23.58
C ILE A 592 13.65 -37.62 -23.59
N TRP A 593 13.50 -38.49 -22.59
CA TRP A 593 12.37 -39.44 -22.46
C TRP A 593 11.09 -38.79 -21.88
N ASP A 594 10.78 -37.54 -22.23
CA ASP A 594 9.56 -36.84 -21.82
C ASP A 594 8.56 -36.81 -22.99
N GLU A 595 7.55 -37.69 -22.95
CA GLU A 595 6.53 -37.82 -24.01
C GLU A 595 5.66 -36.56 -24.18
N ASP A 596 5.67 -35.63 -23.20
CA ASP A 596 4.85 -34.41 -23.23
C ASP A 596 5.59 -33.15 -23.76
N ALA A 597 6.92 -33.21 -23.93
CA ALA A 597 7.75 -32.11 -24.45
C ALA A 597 7.59 -31.91 -25.97
N LEU A 598 8.02 -30.76 -26.51
CA LEU A 598 8.10 -30.51 -27.96
C LEU A 598 9.40 -31.13 -28.51
N ASP A 599 9.34 -31.72 -29.71
CA ASP A 599 10.55 -32.09 -30.45
C ASP A 599 11.18 -30.86 -31.14
N ALA A 600 12.35 -31.04 -31.78
CA ALA A 600 13.10 -29.94 -32.40
C ALA A 600 12.31 -29.23 -33.52
N ASP A 601 11.57 -29.97 -34.35
CA ASP A 601 10.77 -29.42 -35.44
C ASP A 601 9.54 -28.66 -34.90
N GLU A 602 8.82 -29.23 -33.94
CA GLU A 602 7.68 -28.58 -33.27
C GLU A 602 8.13 -27.30 -32.54
N LEU A 603 9.29 -27.33 -31.89
CA LEU A 603 9.88 -26.16 -31.22
C LEU A 603 10.29 -25.09 -32.23
N ALA A 604 10.95 -25.45 -33.33
CA ALA A 604 11.34 -24.52 -34.40
C ALA A 604 10.11 -23.83 -35.01
N GLU A 605 9.02 -24.57 -35.28
CA GLU A 605 7.76 -24.00 -35.76
C GLU A 605 7.16 -22.97 -34.81
N VAL A 606 7.13 -23.28 -33.50
CA VAL A 606 6.59 -22.39 -32.47
C VAL A 606 7.48 -21.14 -32.33
N VAL A 607 8.80 -21.30 -32.26
CA VAL A 607 9.74 -20.19 -32.09
C VAL A 607 9.76 -19.28 -33.32
N LEU A 608 9.88 -19.84 -34.54
CA LEU A 608 9.82 -19.04 -35.78
C LEU A 608 8.48 -18.31 -35.93
N GLY A 609 7.37 -18.96 -35.52
CA GLY A 609 6.05 -18.32 -35.44
C GLY A 609 6.03 -17.12 -34.50
N LEU A 610 6.54 -17.30 -33.28
CA LEU A 610 6.64 -16.22 -32.29
C LEU A 610 7.57 -15.09 -32.75
N VAL A 611 8.69 -15.42 -33.39
CA VAL A 611 9.68 -14.45 -33.92
C VAL A 611 9.07 -13.61 -35.04
N ARG A 612 8.35 -14.25 -35.98
CA ARG A 612 7.59 -13.56 -37.03
C ARG A 612 6.51 -12.67 -36.44
N ASP A 613 5.71 -13.17 -35.51
CA ASP A 613 4.57 -12.44 -34.94
C ASP A 613 5.03 -11.34 -33.96
N ALA A 614 6.25 -11.45 -33.42
CA ALA A 614 6.93 -10.40 -32.65
C ALA A 614 7.65 -9.35 -33.52
N ASP A 615 7.75 -9.58 -34.84
CA ASP A 615 8.48 -8.73 -35.81
C ASP A 615 9.93 -8.44 -35.37
N LEU A 616 10.65 -9.46 -34.90
CA LEU A 616 12.03 -9.28 -34.41
C LEU A 616 13.01 -8.94 -35.54
N ALA A 617 13.89 -7.98 -35.30
CA ALA A 617 15.00 -7.72 -36.21
C ALA A 617 16.19 -8.67 -35.91
N PRO A 618 17.08 -8.92 -36.89
CA PRO A 618 18.36 -9.58 -36.63
C PRO A 618 19.13 -8.90 -35.50
N GLY A 619 19.55 -9.68 -34.51
CA GLY A 619 20.25 -9.19 -33.32
C GLY A 619 19.37 -8.68 -32.17
N ASP A 620 18.03 -8.67 -32.31
CA ASP A 620 17.13 -8.29 -31.21
C ASP A 620 17.22 -9.25 -30.02
N GLU A 621 17.30 -10.57 -30.29
CA GLU A 621 17.39 -11.64 -29.29
C GLU A 621 18.47 -12.65 -29.70
N PRO A 622 19.77 -12.31 -29.52
CA PRO A 622 20.89 -13.06 -30.08
C PRO A 622 21.00 -14.53 -29.64
N TRP A 623 20.43 -14.89 -28.48
CA TRP A 623 20.38 -16.26 -27.96
C TRP A 623 19.52 -17.20 -28.82
N LEU A 624 18.68 -16.66 -29.71
CA LEU A 624 17.92 -17.47 -30.67
C LEU A 624 18.83 -18.21 -31.67
N GLY A 625 20.11 -17.80 -31.79
CA GLY A 625 21.13 -18.50 -32.58
C GLY A 625 21.31 -19.97 -32.22
N ALA A 626 20.94 -20.37 -31.00
CA ALA A 626 21.00 -21.74 -30.53
C ALA A 626 19.85 -22.63 -31.07
N LEU A 627 18.84 -22.06 -31.71
CA LEU A 627 17.69 -22.81 -32.22
C LEU A 627 18.17 -23.83 -33.26
N ALA A 628 17.96 -25.12 -33.00
CA ALA A 628 18.25 -26.19 -33.92
C ALA A 628 17.35 -26.09 -35.16
N LEU A 629 17.97 -25.92 -36.32
CA LEU A 629 17.32 -25.91 -37.63
C LEU A 629 18.01 -26.94 -38.54
N PRO A 630 17.27 -27.55 -39.49
CA PRO A 630 17.88 -28.41 -40.49
C PRO A 630 18.77 -27.62 -41.46
N ASP A 631 19.96 -28.15 -41.72
CA ASP A 631 20.85 -27.71 -42.80
C ASP A 631 20.42 -28.27 -44.17
N GLU A 632 21.21 -28.00 -45.21
CA GLU A 632 20.96 -28.46 -46.59
C GLU A 632 21.02 -29.99 -46.78
N ASP A 633 21.62 -30.72 -45.84
CA ASP A 633 21.67 -32.18 -45.80
C ASP A 633 20.58 -32.78 -44.87
N GLY A 634 19.85 -31.94 -44.14
CA GLY A 634 18.80 -32.31 -43.19
C GLY A 634 19.32 -32.67 -41.79
N GLU A 635 20.57 -32.38 -41.48
CA GLU A 635 21.15 -32.51 -40.13
C GLU A 635 20.80 -31.27 -39.29
N LEU A 636 20.55 -31.45 -37.98
CA LEU A 636 20.22 -30.34 -37.10
C LEU A 636 21.49 -29.59 -36.70
N ALA A 637 21.51 -28.28 -36.98
CA ALA A 637 22.58 -27.37 -36.60
C ALA A 637 22.00 -26.10 -35.95
N PRO A 638 22.77 -25.38 -35.11
CA PRO A 638 22.35 -24.09 -34.59
C PRO A 638 22.06 -23.10 -35.72
N ALA A 639 20.95 -22.37 -35.61
CA ALA A 639 20.58 -21.32 -36.56
C ALA A 639 21.73 -20.31 -36.79
N GLY A 640 22.50 -19.97 -35.76
CA GLY A 640 23.66 -19.07 -35.82
C GLY A 640 24.85 -19.56 -36.65
N GLU A 641 24.84 -20.82 -37.06
CA GLU A 641 25.92 -21.47 -37.83
C GLU A 641 25.51 -21.81 -39.26
N LEU A 642 24.27 -21.46 -39.65
CA LEU A 642 23.73 -21.71 -40.98
C LEU A 642 23.78 -20.45 -41.84
N LEU A 643 24.19 -20.61 -43.09
CA LEU A 643 24.23 -19.54 -44.10
C LEU A 643 22.89 -19.45 -44.83
N LEU A 644 22.35 -18.23 -44.98
CA LEU A 644 21.16 -17.99 -45.77
C LEU A 644 21.51 -18.01 -47.27
N PRO A 645 20.89 -18.88 -48.09
CA PRO A 645 21.13 -18.94 -49.53
C PRO A 645 20.89 -17.59 -50.22
N GLY A 646 21.84 -17.16 -51.07
CA GLY A 646 21.74 -15.93 -51.85
C GLY A 646 21.93 -14.62 -51.06
N SER A 647 22.38 -14.71 -49.81
CA SER A 647 22.69 -13.53 -48.99
C SER A 647 23.99 -12.82 -49.43
N PRO A 648 24.17 -11.51 -49.09
CA PRO A 648 25.43 -10.82 -49.36
C PRO A 648 26.67 -11.50 -48.77
N LEU A 649 26.58 -12.07 -47.57
CA LEU A 649 27.69 -12.80 -46.95
C LEU A 649 28.07 -14.05 -47.76
N ALA A 650 27.07 -14.79 -48.26
CA ALA A 650 27.31 -15.97 -49.08
C ALA A 650 28.06 -15.67 -50.40
N SER A 651 28.12 -14.40 -50.84
CA SER A 651 28.84 -14.01 -52.05
C SER A 651 30.33 -13.70 -51.85
N VAL A 652 30.82 -13.68 -50.60
CA VAL A 652 32.22 -13.33 -50.27
C VAL A 652 32.94 -14.40 -49.46
N ILE A 653 32.22 -15.33 -48.84
CA ILE A 653 32.78 -16.49 -48.12
C ILE A 653 33.19 -17.57 -49.13
N ARG A 654 34.27 -18.32 -48.85
CA ARG A 654 34.69 -19.46 -49.68
C ARG A 654 33.62 -20.56 -49.68
N GLU A 655 33.49 -21.26 -50.80
CA GLU A 655 32.57 -22.39 -50.95
C GLU A 655 32.87 -23.49 -49.91
N ASP A 656 31.82 -24.12 -49.37
CA ASP A 656 31.86 -25.23 -48.41
C ASP A 656 32.42 -24.93 -46.99
N GLU A 657 32.69 -23.66 -46.63
CA GLU A 657 33.15 -23.31 -45.27
C GLU A 657 32.00 -23.23 -44.24
N VAL A 658 30.78 -22.91 -44.69
CA VAL A 658 29.59 -22.75 -43.83
C VAL A 658 28.38 -23.44 -44.49
N PRO A 659 27.68 -24.36 -43.81
CA PRO A 659 26.52 -25.05 -44.36
C PRO A 659 25.34 -24.10 -44.58
N TYR A 660 24.51 -24.34 -45.59
CA TYR A 660 23.29 -23.57 -45.83
C TYR A 660 22.12 -24.09 -44.98
N VAL A 661 21.21 -23.18 -44.58
CA VAL A 661 19.90 -23.60 -44.01
C VAL A 661 19.07 -24.32 -45.08
N ASP A 662 18.29 -25.33 -44.68
CA ASP A 662 17.39 -26.08 -45.57
C ASP A 662 16.56 -25.16 -46.49
N ALA A 663 16.55 -25.49 -47.78
CA ALA A 663 15.92 -24.65 -48.80
C ALA A 663 14.39 -24.63 -48.68
N GLU A 664 13.75 -25.73 -48.27
CA GLU A 664 12.30 -25.77 -48.07
C GLU A 664 11.87 -24.91 -46.87
N LEU A 665 12.67 -24.93 -45.80
CA LEU A 665 12.52 -24.08 -44.63
C LEU A 665 12.70 -22.59 -44.98
N ALA A 666 13.74 -22.27 -45.75
CA ALA A 666 14.02 -20.91 -46.22
C ALA A 666 12.90 -20.34 -47.09
N ASP A 667 12.36 -21.13 -48.03
CA ASP A 667 11.24 -20.74 -48.87
C ASP A 667 9.95 -20.52 -48.07
N ARG A 668 9.72 -21.31 -47.02
CA ARG A 668 8.52 -21.27 -46.20
C ARG A 668 8.49 -20.09 -45.23
N TRP A 669 9.58 -19.84 -44.51
CA TRP A 669 9.66 -18.80 -43.49
C TRP A 669 10.18 -17.46 -44.01
N GLY A 670 10.92 -17.48 -45.12
CA GLY A 670 11.58 -16.30 -45.67
C GLY A 670 12.75 -15.82 -44.80
N ALA A 671 13.45 -14.79 -45.29
CA ALA A 671 14.69 -14.32 -44.67
C ALA A 671 14.50 -13.72 -43.27
N GLN A 672 13.40 -13.03 -42.99
CA GLN A 672 13.28 -12.24 -41.75
C GLN A 672 13.25 -13.10 -40.47
N PRO A 673 12.39 -14.12 -40.31
CA PRO A 673 12.38 -14.92 -39.09
C PRO A 673 13.67 -15.72 -38.89
N LEU A 674 14.27 -16.20 -39.99
CA LEU A 674 15.51 -16.99 -39.97
C LEU A 674 16.71 -16.13 -39.55
N THR A 675 16.87 -14.94 -40.15
CA THR A 675 17.95 -14.02 -39.77
C THR A 675 17.75 -13.42 -38.37
N ALA A 676 16.50 -13.26 -37.91
CA ALA A 676 16.18 -12.91 -36.53
C ALA A 676 16.56 -14.01 -35.52
N CYS A 677 16.52 -15.28 -35.95
CA CYS A 677 17.03 -16.41 -35.17
C CYS A 677 18.53 -16.63 -35.32
N GLY A 678 19.26 -15.78 -36.04
CA GLY A 678 20.73 -15.87 -36.17
C GLY A 678 21.25 -16.48 -37.47
N VAL A 679 20.40 -16.97 -38.38
CA VAL A 679 20.85 -17.46 -39.70
C VAL A 679 21.63 -16.36 -40.43
N LEU A 680 22.84 -16.69 -40.87
CA LEU A 680 23.84 -15.76 -41.35
C LEU A 680 23.46 -15.19 -42.72
N ALA A 681 23.24 -13.88 -42.80
CA ALA A 681 23.02 -13.17 -44.06
C ALA A 681 23.99 -11.99 -44.31
N ALA A 682 24.69 -11.57 -43.27
CA ALA A 682 25.70 -10.51 -43.24
C ALA A 682 26.76 -10.86 -42.19
N PHE A 683 27.93 -10.20 -42.23
CA PHE A 683 28.97 -10.36 -41.21
C PHE A 683 28.40 -10.16 -39.81
N GLN A 684 28.76 -11.06 -38.89
CA GLN A 684 28.34 -10.98 -37.50
C GLN A 684 29.33 -10.16 -36.67
N LEU A 685 28.77 -9.45 -35.68
CA LEU A 685 29.56 -8.73 -34.70
C LEU A 685 29.58 -9.52 -33.40
N VAL A 686 30.77 -9.85 -32.94
CA VAL A 686 30.99 -10.23 -31.54
C VAL A 686 30.92 -8.95 -30.70
N ARG A 687 30.06 -8.95 -29.69
CA ARG A 687 29.88 -7.84 -28.75
C ARG A 687 30.00 -8.35 -27.32
N ALA A 688 31.21 -8.27 -26.77
CA ALA A 688 31.51 -8.73 -25.43
C ALA A 688 31.78 -7.55 -24.51
N THR A 689 31.25 -7.57 -23.29
CA THR A 689 31.47 -6.52 -22.27
C THR A 689 32.34 -7.07 -21.16
N ASP A 690 33.15 -6.20 -20.55
CA ASP A 690 34.03 -6.55 -19.44
C ASP A 690 34.94 -7.77 -19.75
N VAL A 691 35.54 -7.77 -20.94
CA VAL A 691 36.44 -8.85 -21.40
C VAL A 691 37.77 -8.74 -20.68
N VAL A 692 38.13 -9.76 -19.90
CA VAL A 692 39.45 -9.87 -19.28
C VAL A 692 40.47 -10.11 -20.40
N LEU A 693 41.49 -9.24 -20.47
CA LEU A 693 42.58 -9.37 -21.43
C LEU A 693 43.63 -10.33 -20.87
N ASP A 694 43.32 -11.62 -20.96
CA ASP A 694 44.24 -12.73 -20.67
C ASP A 694 44.26 -13.65 -21.91
N PRO A 695 45.39 -13.76 -22.64
CA PRO A 695 45.48 -14.59 -23.84
C PRO A 695 45.08 -16.06 -23.60
N ASP A 696 45.36 -16.59 -22.41
CA ASP A 696 45.03 -17.98 -22.05
C ASP A 696 43.52 -18.18 -21.78
N GLU A 697 42.75 -17.11 -21.55
CA GLU A 697 41.30 -17.16 -21.31
C GLU A 697 40.45 -16.80 -22.54
N LEU A 698 41.07 -16.34 -23.64
CA LEU A 698 40.41 -15.95 -24.89
C LEU A 698 40.29 -17.10 -25.89
N GLU A 699 39.84 -18.26 -25.40
CA GLU A 699 39.46 -19.41 -26.23
C GLU A 699 37.94 -19.45 -26.44
N PRO A 700 37.42 -20.01 -27.56
CA PRO A 700 35.98 -20.23 -27.72
C PRO A 700 35.39 -20.99 -26.54
N ARG A 701 34.23 -20.56 -26.05
CA ARG A 701 33.57 -21.21 -24.92
C ARG A 701 33.08 -22.61 -25.30
N ASP A 702 33.17 -23.54 -24.35
CA ASP A 702 32.54 -24.86 -24.46
C ASP A 702 31.01 -24.70 -24.50
N GLY A 703 30.42 -24.77 -25.69
CA GLY A 703 28.98 -24.68 -25.94
C GLY A 703 28.59 -25.27 -27.29
N ASP A 704 27.31 -25.61 -27.45
CA ASP A 704 26.79 -26.27 -28.65
C ASP A 704 26.48 -25.29 -29.80
N PHE A 705 26.69 -23.98 -29.59
CA PHE A 705 26.54 -22.96 -30.62
C PHE A 705 27.46 -21.76 -30.37
N ALA A 706 27.79 -21.03 -31.44
CA ALA A 706 28.53 -19.78 -31.37
C ALA A 706 27.77 -18.66 -30.64
N GLU A 707 28.17 -18.34 -29.40
CA GLU A 707 27.58 -17.25 -28.62
C GLU A 707 27.99 -15.85 -29.17
N PRO A 708 27.05 -14.89 -29.26
CA PRO A 708 27.29 -13.59 -29.89
C PRO A 708 28.18 -12.64 -29.07
N ASP A 709 28.42 -12.94 -27.80
CA ASP A 709 29.31 -12.21 -26.90
C ASP A 709 30.58 -13.00 -26.54
N ASP A 710 30.88 -14.06 -27.31
CA ASP A 710 32.09 -14.84 -27.14
C ASP A 710 33.24 -14.26 -27.97
N ALA A 711 34.18 -13.61 -27.28
CA ALA A 711 35.40 -13.08 -27.87
C ALA A 711 36.32 -14.16 -28.42
N GLY A 712 36.26 -15.39 -27.88
CA GLY A 712 37.09 -16.51 -28.32
C GLY A 712 36.80 -16.98 -29.75
N LEU A 713 35.62 -16.64 -30.31
CA LEU A 713 35.26 -16.92 -31.70
C LEU A 713 36.06 -16.09 -32.73
N LEU A 714 36.82 -15.09 -32.28
CA LEU A 714 37.61 -14.24 -33.15
C LEU A 714 38.95 -14.90 -33.47
N ASP A 715 39.30 -14.97 -34.75
CA ASP A 715 40.56 -15.55 -35.23
C ASP A 715 41.81 -14.84 -34.66
N ALA A 716 42.74 -15.59 -34.06
CA ALA A 716 43.97 -15.06 -33.46
C ALA A 716 43.73 -13.92 -32.44
N VAL A 717 42.63 -13.97 -31.69
CA VAL A 717 42.29 -12.98 -30.65
C VAL A 717 43.26 -12.98 -29.47
N ASP A 718 43.87 -14.13 -29.17
CA ASP A 718 44.96 -14.31 -28.23
C ASP A 718 46.17 -13.44 -28.62
N VAL A 719 46.55 -13.45 -29.90
CA VAL A 719 47.65 -12.63 -30.43
C VAL A 719 47.31 -11.14 -30.37
N TRP A 720 46.07 -10.76 -30.68
CA TRP A 720 45.61 -9.38 -30.49
C TRP A 720 45.72 -8.95 -29.02
N CYS A 721 45.36 -9.83 -28.08
CA CYS A 721 45.45 -9.58 -26.65
C CYS A 721 46.90 -9.38 -26.20
N GLU A 722 47.83 -10.24 -26.65
CA GLU A 722 49.27 -10.08 -26.39
C GLU A 722 49.78 -8.71 -26.88
N ASP A 723 49.46 -8.34 -28.13
CA ASP A 723 49.84 -7.06 -28.72
C ASP A 723 49.28 -5.85 -27.96
N VAL A 724 48.08 -5.98 -27.40
CA VAL A 724 47.47 -4.97 -26.53
C VAL A 724 48.22 -4.89 -25.20
N LEU A 725 48.49 -6.02 -24.55
CA LEU A 725 49.19 -6.07 -23.25
C LEU A 725 50.59 -5.47 -23.32
N ASP A 726 51.31 -5.68 -24.42
CA ASP A 726 52.64 -5.08 -24.67
C ASP A 726 52.63 -3.53 -24.70
N GLN A 727 51.46 -2.91 -24.95
CA GLN A 727 51.29 -1.45 -24.98
C GLN A 727 50.81 -0.87 -23.63
N LEU A 728 50.53 -1.73 -22.65
CA LEU A 728 50.02 -1.37 -21.33
C LEU A 728 51.13 -1.49 -20.27
N PRO A 729 51.05 -0.75 -19.15
CA PRO A 729 51.99 -0.92 -18.06
C PRO A 729 51.89 -2.32 -17.44
N ASP A 730 53.03 -2.88 -17.02
CA ASP A 730 53.06 -4.14 -16.25
C ASP A 730 52.22 -4.00 -14.98
N THR A 731 51.14 -4.78 -14.88
CA THR A 731 50.23 -4.75 -13.73
C THR A 731 50.04 -6.14 -13.12
N PRO A 732 49.73 -6.24 -11.82
CA PRO A 732 49.61 -7.53 -11.11
C PRO A 732 48.29 -8.28 -11.37
N LEU A 733 47.34 -7.66 -12.07
CA LEU A 733 46.04 -8.23 -12.45
C LEU A 733 45.81 -7.92 -13.94
N PRO A 734 45.19 -8.83 -14.72
CA PRO A 734 44.93 -8.57 -16.13
C PRO A 734 43.99 -7.37 -16.30
N PRO A 735 44.24 -6.50 -17.29
CA PRO A 735 43.37 -5.38 -17.60
C PRO A 735 42.07 -5.86 -18.28
N VAL A 736 41.04 -5.01 -18.32
CA VAL A 736 39.70 -5.38 -18.81
C VAL A 736 39.27 -4.47 -19.95
N ALA A 737 38.96 -5.02 -21.13
CA ALA A 737 38.30 -4.29 -22.19
C ALA A 737 36.81 -4.10 -21.83
N THR A 738 36.38 -2.85 -21.62
CA THR A 738 35.01 -2.55 -21.14
C THR A 738 33.95 -2.98 -22.15
N GLU A 739 34.26 -2.85 -23.43
CA GLU A 739 33.43 -3.30 -24.54
C GLU A 739 34.34 -3.66 -25.72
N LEU A 740 34.23 -4.90 -26.20
CA LEU A 740 34.87 -5.41 -27.40
C LEU A 740 33.79 -5.57 -28.48
N VAL A 741 33.93 -4.83 -29.58
CA VAL A 741 33.09 -4.97 -30.77
C VAL A 741 33.99 -5.37 -31.93
N ALA A 742 33.79 -6.56 -32.47
CA ALA A 742 34.67 -7.15 -33.47
C ALA A 742 33.88 -7.90 -34.54
N VAL A 743 34.39 -7.93 -35.77
CA VAL A 743 33.81 -8.77 -36.83
C VAL A 743 34.45 -10.14 -36.79
N ARG A 744 33.63 -11.20 -36.70
CA ARG A 744 34.10 -12.60 -36.77
C ARG A 744 34.15 -13.12 -38.21
N ASP A 745 34.78 -14.27 -38.38
CA ASP A 745 34.82 -15.04 -39.64
C ASP A 745 35.49 -14.29 -40.83
N LEU A 746 36.41 -13.37 -40.55
CA LEU A 746 37.16 -12.65 -41.59
C LEU A 746 38.10 -13.57 -42.38
N ASP A 747 38.55 -14.64 -41.74
CA ASP A 747 39.40 -15.69 -42.30
C ASP A 747 38.66 -16.62 -43.27
N LEU A 748 37.33 -16.59 -43.32
CA LEU A 748 36.49 -17.35 -44.26
C LEU A 748 36.30 -16.63 -45.62
N ILE A 749 36.77 -15.39 -45.75
CA ILE A 749 36.62 -14.59 -46.97
C ILE A 749 37.49 -15.17 -48.10
N ASP A 750 36.93 -15.21 -49.31
CA ASP A 750 37.65 -15.53 -50.54
C ASP A 750 38.64 -14.39 -50.89
N ASP A 751 39.90 -14.75 -51.18
CA ASP A 751 40.98 -13.80 -51.46
C ASP A 751 40.65 -12.85 -52.62
N ASP A 752 39.85 -13.28 -53.60
CA ASP A 752 39.44 -12.46 -54.75
C ASP A 752 38.28 -11.49 -54.40
N CYS A 753 37.66 -11.65 -53.23
CA CYS A 753 36.48 -10.90 -52.78
C CYS A 753 36.77 -9.79 -51.76
N TRP A 754 38.03 -9.60 -51.32
CA TRP A 754 38.42 -8.55 -50.36
C TRP A 754 37.92 -7.14 -50.71
N PRO A 755 37.94 -6.66 -51.97
CA PRO A 755 37.37 -5.36 -52.29
C PRO A 755 35.87 -5.25 -51.97
N GLN A 756 35.11 -6.31 -52.20
CA GLN A 756 33.68 -6.37 -51.87
C GLN A 756 33.46 -6.48 -50.36
N ALA A 757 34.25 -7.31 -49.67
CA ALA A 757 34.18 -7.45 -48.21
C ALA A 757 34.54 -6.14 -47.49
N LEU A 758 35.60 -5.44 -47.91
CA LEU A 758 35.97 -4.13 -47.37
C LEU A 758 34.86 -3.07 -47.58
N ALA A 759 34.16 -3.12 -48.71
CA ALA A 759 33.02 -2.23 -48.95
C ALA A 759 31.84 -2.52 -48.01
N MET A 760 31.58 -3.80 -47.69
CA MET A 760 30.59 -4.21 -46.69
C MET A 760 31.00 -3.76 -45.28
N LEU A 761 32.26 -4.00 -44.91
CA LEU A 761 32.85 -3.62 -43.63
C LEU A 761 32.88 -2.11 -43.39
N ALA A 762 32.98 -1.30 -44.45
CA ALA A 762 32.92 0.16 -44.37
C ALA A 762 31.51 0.72 -44.08
N GLN A 763 30.46 -0.12 -44.07
CA GLN A 763 29.10 0.31 -43.72
C GLN A 763 28.81 0.13 -42.22
N PRO A 764 28.09 1.06 -41.56
CA PRO A 764 27.57 0.82 -40.22
C PRO A 764 26.64 -0.40 -40.18
N PRO A 765 26.63 -1.21 -39.09
CA PRO A 765 27.42 -1.05 -37.86
C PRO A 765 28.83 -1.64 -37.91
N LEU A 766 29.21 -2.37 -38.97
CA LEU A 766 30.52 -3.03 -39.09
C LEU A 766 31.68 -2.03 -39.07
N ARG A 767 31.46 -0.85 -39.65
CA ARG A 767 32.41 0.28 -39.63
C ARG A 767 32.87 0.66 -38.22
N ASP A 768 31.99 0.54 -37.23
CA ASP A 768 32.31 0.92 -35.86
C ASP A 768 33.32 -0.04 -35.23
N ALA A 769 33.21 -1.35 -35.52
CA ALA A 769 34.16 -2.38 -35.08
C ALA A 769 35.59 -2.18 -35.62
N LEU A 770 35.73 -1.33 -36.65
CA LEU A 770 37.00 -0.98 -37.28
C LEU A 770 37.55 0.35 -36.78
N THR A 771 36.67 1.33 -36.53
CA THR A 771 37.09 2.72 -36.36
C THR A 771 37.02 3.22 -34.92
N GLN A 772 36.27 2.54 -34.05
CA GLN A 772 36.14 2.93 -32.64
C GLN A 772 37.21 2.24 -31.79
N PRO A 773 38.06 3.00 -31.06
CA PRO A 773 39.04 2.42 -30.14
C PRO A 773 38.37 1.61 -29.02
N VAL A 774 39.00 0.51 -28.64
CA VAL A 774 38.59 -0.30 -27.48
C VAL A 774 39.11 0.39 -26.22
N ARG A 775 38.25 0.53 -25.20
CA ARG A 775 38.65 1.10 -23.91
C ARG A 775 39.03 -0.02 -22.96
N VAL A 776 40.25 0.06 -22.45
CA VAL A 776 40.81 -0.89 -21.50
C VAL A 776 40.90 -0.23 -20.12
N LEU A 777 40.25 -0.83 -19.14
CA LEU A 777 40.31 -0.45 -17.73
C LEU A 777 41.50 -1.16 -17.07
N LEU A 778 42.42 -0.37 -16.52
CA LEU A 778 43.56 -0.86 -15.78
C LEU A 778 43.19 -1.12 -14.30
N PRO A 779 43.93 -2.00 -13.58
CA PRO A 779 43.66 -2.31 -12.17
C PRO A 779 43.70 -1.11 -11.21
N ASP A 780 44.35 0.00 -11.59
CA ASP A 780 44.41 1.23 -10.81
C ASP A 780 43.19 2.14 -11.00
N GLY A 781 42.23 1.73 -11.85
CA GLY A 781 41.00 2.46 -12.16
C GLY A 781 41.14 3.48 -13.29
N THR A 782 42.31 3.58 -13.92
CA THR A 782 42.50 4.42 -15.12
C THR A 782 42.09 3.67 -16.39
N THR A 783 41.80 4.40 -17.46
CA THR A 783 41.40 3.80 -18.75
C THR A 783 42.37 4.21 -19.85
N GLN A 784 42.80 3.24 -20.65
CA GLN A 784 43.62 3.44 -21.85
C GLN A 784 42.85 3.00 -23.09
N SER A 785 42.98 3.74 -24.19
CA SER A 785 42.37 3.37 -25.47
C SER A 785 43.36 2.57 -26.29
N VAL A 786 42.91 1.43 -26.83
CA VAL A 786 43.72 0.54 -27.67
C VAL A 786 43.03 0.31 -29.01
N ARG A 787 43.76 -0.26 -29.97
CA ARG A 787 43.25 -0.53 -31.32
C ARG A 787 42.16 -1.61 -31.27
N PRO A 788 41.03 -1.44 -31.99
CA PRO A 788 40.04 -2.51 -32.08
C PRO A 788 40.57 -3.71 -32.86
N TYR A 789 40.15 -4.91 -32.45
CA TYR A 789 40.56 -6.19 -33.04
C TYR A 789 40.41 -6.19 -34.57
N THR A 790 39.25 -5.77 -35.10
CA THR A 790 39.00 -5.83 -36.55
C THR A 790 40.00 -5.00 -37.35
N ALA A 791 40.43 -3.85 -36.81
CA ALA A 791 41.44 -3.01 -37.45
C ALA A 791 42.86 -3.58 -37.29
N TRP A 792 43.15 -4.21 -36.15
CA TRP A 792 44.40 -4.94 -35.95
C TRP A 792 44.52 -6.09 -36.96
N TRP A 793 43.50 -6.94 -37.06
CA TRP A 793 43.50 -8.09 -37.97
C TRP A 793 43.71 -7.64 -39.42
N LEU A 794 42.94 -6.67 -39.91
CA LEU A 794 43.06 -6.22 -41.31
C LEU A 794 44.38 -5.51 -41.64
N ARG A 795 45.06 -4.89 -40.66
CA ARG A 795 46.36 -4.23 -40.89
C ARG A 795 47.47 -5.19 -41.27
N ASP A 796 47.43 -6.40 -40.71
CA ASP A 796 48.48 -7.40 -40.84
C ASP A 796 48.14 -8.52 -41.84
N HIS A 797 46.94 -8.47 -42.43
CA HIS A 797 46.49 -9.37 -43.49
C HIS A 797 46.57 -8.73 -44.90
N PRO A 798 46.79 -9.53 -45.96
CA PRO A 798 47.04 -9.06 -47.32
C PRO A 798 45.76 -8.61 -48.07
N VAL A 799 45.04 -7.62 -47.52
CA VAL A 799 43.70 -7.22 -48.00
C VAL A 799 43.70 -6.12 -49.08
N PHE A 800 44.85 -5.52 -49.41
CA PHE A 800 44.99 -4.56 -50.53
C PHE A 800 45.91 -5.11 -51.63
N ASP A 801 45.33 -5.69 -52.69
CA ASP A 801 46.08 -6.31 -53.80
C ASP A 801 47.16 -7.31 -53.32
N GLY A 802 46.84 -8.13 -52.32
CA GLY A 802 47.79 -9.08 -51.73
C GLY A 802 48.86 -8.43 -50.83
N ARG A 803 48.71 -7.15 -50.46
CA ARG A 803 49.62 -6.42 -49.56
C ARG A 803 48.93 -6.05 -48.26
N ARG A 804 49.74 -5.96 -47.21
CA ARG A 804 49.32 -5.46 -45.89
C ARG A 804 49.09 -3.94 -45.96
N PRO A 805 47.93 -3.45 -45.47
CA PRO A 805 47.63 -2.01 -45.46
C PRO A 805 48.62 -1.15 -44.66
N ALA A 806 49.16 -1.66 -43.55
CA ALA A 806 49.99 -0.88 -42.62
C ALA A 806 51.29 -0.35 -43.27
N GLY A 807 51.58 0.94 -43.08
CA GLY A 807 52.81 1.57 -43.58
C GLY A 807 52.78 1.99 -45.05
N LEU A 808 51.64 1.80 -45.73
CA LEU A 808 51.35 2.39 -47.03
C LEU A 808 50.85 3.82 -46.86
N ARG A 809 51.00 4.68 -47.88
CA ARG A 809 50.34 6.00 -47.93
C ARG A 809 49.20 5.99 -48.94
N ALA A 810 48.16 6.77 -48.68
CA ALA A 810 47.08 6.97 -49.64
C ALA A 810 47.60 7.67 -50.91
N ALA A 811 47.22 7.18 -52.10
CA ALA A 811 47.48 7.88 -53.35
C ALA A 811 46.76 9.25 -53.32
N GLY A 812 47.53 10.34 -53.47
CA GLY A 812 47.00 11.72 -53.39
C GLY A 812 46.95 12.34 -51.99
N GLY A 813 47.49 11.67 -50.96
CA GLY A 813 47.62 12.20 -49.59
C GLY A 813 48.67 13.32 -49.41
N ASP A 814 48.99 13.63 -48.16
CA ASP A 814 49.84 14.77 -47.76
C ASP A 814 51.22 14.79 -48.47
N PRO A 815 51.57 15.87 -49.19
CA PRO A 815 52.86 16.00 -49.85
C PRO A 815 54.06 15.88 -48.93
N LEU A 816 53.93 16.21 -47.63
CA LEU A 816 55.01 16.11 -46.65
C LEU A 816 55.43 14.66 -46.35
N LEU A 817 54.59 13.67 -46.68
CA LEU A 817 54.89 12.24 -46.53
C LEU A 817 55.48 11.63 -47.81
N SER A 818 55.54 12.39 -48.91
CA SER A 818 56.14 11.95 -50.16
C SER A 818 57.63 11.69 -50.00
N GLY A 819 58.13 10.62 -50.64
CA GLY A 819 59.51 10.13 -50.49
C GLY A 819 59.73 9.26 -49.25
N LEU A 820 58.98 9.49 -48.17
CA LEU A 820 59.06 8.74 -46.92
C LEU A 820 58.27 7.42 -46.93
N TYR A 821 57.13 7.35 -47.66
CA TYR A 821 56.21 6.20 -47.69
C TYR A 821 55.80 5.73 -49.11
N THR A 822 55.49 4.42 -49.24
CA THR A 822 55.05 3.77 -50.50
C THR A 822 53.55 3.98 -50.74
N SER A 823 53.15 4.36 -51.96
CA SER A 823 51.74 4.61 -52.29
C SER A 823 50.93 3.31 -52.50
N ALA A 824 49.73 3.24 -51.93
CA ALA A 824 48.71 2.24 -52.24
C ALA A 824 47.62 2.84 -53.14
N ASP A 825 47.07 2.01 -54.03
CA ASP A 825 45.87 2.37 -54.79
C ASP A 825 44.65 2.05 -53.91
N ALA A 826 44.06 3.09 -53.33
CA ALA A 826 42.83 3.01 -52.53
C ALA A 826 41.60 3.45 -53.35
N THR A 827 41.68 3.42 -54.69
CA THR A 827 40.59 3.86 -55.56
C THR A 827 39.34 3.02 -55.32
N GLY A 828 38.22 3.68 -55.00
CA GLY A 828 36.97 3.02 -54.57
C GLY A 828 36.74 3.03 -53.06
N PHE A 829 37.71 3.50 -52.28
CA PHE A 829 37.65 3.58 -50.82
C PHE A 829 37.91 5.02 -50.35
N GLU A 830 36.83 5.78 -50.12
CA GLU A 830 36.90 7.22 -49.81
C GLU A 830 36.88 7.53 -48.30
N ASP A 831 36.70 6.52 -47.45
CA ASP A 831 36.62 6.70 -46.00
C ASP A 831 38.03 6.81 -45.38
N GLU A 832 38.48 8.06 -45.18
CA GLU A 832 39.79 8.36 -44.60
C GLU A 832 39.97 7.77 -43.18
N GLN A 833 38.89 7.68 -42.40
CA GLN A 833 38.95 7.13 -41.04
C GLN A 833 39.17 5.61 -41.07
N VAL A 834 38.53 4.90 -42.01
CA VAL A 834 38.77 3.46 -42.16
C VAL A 834 40.16 3.21 -42.75
N LEU A 835 40.65 4.01 -43.71
CA LEU A 835 42.03 3.92 -44.20
C LEU A 835 43.05 4.11 -43.06
N ARG A 836 42.81 5.09 -42.18
CA ARG A 836 43.64 5.29 -40.97
C ARG A 836 43.58 4.10 -40.02
N ALA A 837 42.38 3.53 -39.79
CA ALA A 837 42.23 2.32 -38.97
C ALA A 837 43.05 1.16 -39.53
N LEU A 838 43.02 0.98 -40.86
CA LEU A 838 43.86 0.05 -41.61
C LEU A 838 45.36 0.43 -41.64
N GLY A 839 45.80 1.50 -41.00
CA GLY A 839 47.22 1.88 -40.93
C GLY A 839 47.79 2.51 -42.21
N VAL A 840 46.92 2.98 -43.11
CA VAL A 840 47.31 3.75 -44.29
C VAL A 840 47.56 5.21 -43.88
N ARG A 841 48.74 5.76 -44.22
CA ARG A 841 49.17 7.12 -43.89
C ARG A 841 48.49 8.15 -44.81
N THR A 842 47.75 9.09 -44.22
CA THR A 842 47.00 10.12 -44.96
C THR A 842 47.62 11.52 -44.82
N THR A 843 47.86 11.98 -43.58
CA THR A 843 48.45 13.30 -43.28
C THR A 843 49.50 13.25 -42.16
N VAL A 844 50.41 14.23 -42.10
CA VAL A 844 51.41 14.34 -41.02
C VAL A 844 50.76 14.46 -39.63
N PRO A 845 49.75 15.33 -39.40
CA PRO A 845 49.09 15.39 -38.10
C PRO A 845 48.45 14.06 -37.70
N ALA A 846 47.77 13.38 -38.62
CA ALA A 846 47.15 12.09 -38.33
C ALA A 846 48.18 11.00 -37.99
N LEU A 847 49.36 11.02 -38.64
CA LEU A 847 50.49 10.15 -38.30
C LEU A 847 51.03 10.47 -36.90
N LEU A 848 51.24 11.75 -36.57
CA LEU A 848 51.80 12.14 -35.27
C LEU A 848 50.83 11.89 -34.10
N GLU A 849 49.52 11.87 -34.35
CA GLU A 849 48.50 11.45 -33.40
C GLU A 849 48.49 9.92 -33.14
N GLU A 850 49.07 9.10 -34.03
CA GLU A 850 49.17 7.66 -33.78
C GLU A 850 50.24 7.35 -32.73
N PRO A 851 49.97 6.44 -31.77
CA PRO A 851 51.00 5.93 -30.86
C PRO A 851 52.22 5.44 -31.64
N GLY A 852 53.41 5.96 -31.31
CA GLY A 852 54.66 5.64 -32.00
C GLY A 852 54.85 6.31 -33.37
N GLY A 853 53.88 7.11 -33.85
CA GLY A 853 53.95 7.76 -35.17
C GLY A 853 55.07 8.81 -35.28
N ALA A 854 55.40 9.51 -34.19
CA ALA A 854 56.56 10.41 -34.13
C ALA A 854 57.88 9.65 -34.26
N ALA A 855 58.00 8.50 -33.59
CA ALA A 855 59.18 7.62 -33.68
C ALA A 855 59.31 7.01 -35.08
N GLU A 856 58.19 6.58 -35.69
CA GLU A 856 58.15 6.12 -37.09
C GLU A 856 58.63 7.22 -38.04
N LEU A 857 58.10 8.45 -37.90
CA LEU A 857 58.51 9.58 -38.74
C LEU A 857 59.98 9.94 -38.55
N LEU A 858 60.47 10.01 -37.31
CA LEU A 858 61.87 10.29 -36.99
C LEU A 858 62.81 9.22 -37.53
N SER A 859 62.45 7.94 -37.42
CA SER A 859 63.18 6.83 -38.01
C SER A 859 63.24 6.95 -39.54
N ARG A 860 62.13 7.31 -40.19
CA ARG A 860 62.09 7.58 -41.63
C ARG A 860 62.90 8.82 -42.02
N LEU A 861 62.93 9.84 -41.17
CA LEU A 861 63.76 11.02 -41.35
C LEU A 861 65.24 10.73 -41.11
N ALA A 862 65.61 9.69 -40.36
CA ALA A 862 67.01 9.26 -40.18
C ALA A 862 67.52 8.36 -41.32
N ASP A 863 66.65 7.81 -42.17
CA ASP A 863 67.03 6.92 -43.29
C ASP A 863 67.67 7.68 -44.47
N PRO A 864 69.00 7.57 -44.71
CA PRO A 864 69.70 8.37 -45.72
C PRO A 864 69.22 8.13 -47.16
N GLU A 865 68.55 7.00 -47.43
CA GLU A 865 67.99 6.67 -48.74
C GLU A 865 66.69 7.44 -49.06
N ARG A 866 66.15 8.17 -48.08
CA ARG A 866 64.94 9.00 -48.23
C ARG A 866 65.29 10.42 -48.64
N GLU A 867 64.66 10.89 -49.71
CA GLU A 867 64.77 12.28 -50.17
C GLU A 867 63.83 13.19 -49.37
N VAL A 868 64.39 14.25 -48.77
CA VAL A 868 63.66 15.26 -47.98
C VAL A 868 64.16 16.65 -48.36
N SER A 869 63.25 17.61 -48.56
CA SER A 869 63.59 19.01 -48.83
C SER A 869 63.78 19.84 -47.55
N ASP A 870 64.44 21.00 -47.65
CA ASP A 870 64.66 21.94 -46.54
C ASP A 870 63.34 22.46 -45.97
N ARG A 871 62.38 22.78 -46.84
CA ARG A 871 61.03 23.19 -46.48
C ARG A 871 60.25 22.07 -45.79
N GLN A 872 60.38 20.83 -46.29
CA GLN A 872 59.74 19.66 -45.68
C GLN A 872 60.36 19.38 -44.30
N LEU A 873 61.67 19.48 -44.17
CA LEU A 873 62.39 19.30 -42.91
C LEU A 873 61.96 20.35 -41.87
N HIS A 874 61.92 21.63 -42.25
CA HIS A 874 61.41 22.70 -41.38
C HIS A 874 59.95 22.48 -40.97
N ALA A 875 59.08 22.03 -41.89
CA ALA A 875 57.67 21.77 -41.59
C ALA A 875 57.48 20.56 -40.67
N LEU A 876 58.22 19.47 -40.88
CA LEU A 876 58.14 18.26 -40.08
C LEU A 876 58.72 18.49 -38.67
N TYR A 877 59.86 19.16 -38.54
CA TYR A 877 60.38 19.56 -37.22
C TYR A 877 59.48 20.59 -36.53
N GLY A 878 58.88 21.50 -37.29
CA GLY A 878 57.84 22.38 -36.79
C GLY A 878 56.67 21.59 -36.19
N ALA A 879 56.18 20.56 -36.89
CA ALA A 879 55.07 19.71 -36.42
C ALA A 879 55.46 18.85 -35.21
N LEU A 880 56.69 18.31 -35.19
CA LEU A 880 57.21 17.55 -34.06
C LEU A 880 57.37 18.41 -32.80
N ALA A 881 57.72 19.68 -32.94
CA ALA A 881 57.91 20.59 -31.81
C ALA A 881 56.63 20.84 -30.97
N ASP A 882 55.45 20.52 -31.51
CA ASP A 882 54.18 20.61 -30.78
C ASP A 882 53.91 19.37 -29.90
N LEU A 883 54.78 18.35 -29.94
CA LEU A 883 54.64 17.11 -29.17
C LEU A 883 55.24 17.21 -27.77
N ASP A 884 54.75 16.36 -26.88
CA ASP A 884 55.33 16.19 -25.54
C ASP A 884 56.63 15.36 -25.62
N PRO A 885 57.77 15.84 -25.07
CA PRO A 885 59.03 15.08 -25.04
C PRO A 885 58.91 13.68 -24.45
N GLU A 886 58.00 13.46 -23.49
CA GLU A 886 57.79 12.16 -22.87
C GLU A 886 57.12 11.13 -23.82
N GLN A 887 56.51 11.60 -24.91
CA GLN A 887 55.77 10.78 -25.88
C GLN A 887 56.60 10.39 -27.12
N VAL A 888 57.85 10.85 -27.23
CA VAL A 888 58.68 10.65 -28.41
C VAL A 888 59.90 9.79 -28.09
N THR A 889 60.01 8.66 -28.75
CA THR A 889 61.26 7.87 -28.74
C THR A 889 62.29 8.54 -29.64
N LEU A 890 63.39 9.00 -29.04
CA LEU A 890 64.42 9.75 -29.74
C LEU A 890 65.33 8.84 -30.56
N PRO A 891 65.60 9.18 -31.84
CA PRO A 891 66.61 8.48 -32.62
C PRO A 891 68.02 8.93 -32.21
N ASP A 892 69.00 8.06 -32.42
CA ASP A 892 70.43 8.40 -32.25
C ASP A 892 70.93 9.38 -33.34
N GLU A 893 70.22 9.45 -34.47
CA GLU A 893 70.57 10.26 -35.63
C GLU A 893 69.44 11.20 -36.03
N LEU A 894 69.79 12.43 -36.42
CA LEU A 894 68.85 13.47 -36.85
C LEU A 894 69.23 14.00 -38.23
N ARG A 895 68.24 14.52 -38.96
CA ARG A 895 68.45 15.14 -40.27
C ARG A 895 68.66 16.63 -40.08
N ALA A 896 69.87 17.14 -40.30
CA ALA A 896 70.23 18.54 -40.09
C ALA A 896 70.67 19.24 -41.38
N VAL A 897 70.69 20.57 -41.35
CA VAL A 897 71.28 21.41 -42.39
C VAL A 897 72.70 21.80 -41.98
N VAL A 898 73.70 21.38 -42.77
CA VAL A 898 75.11 21.75 -42.57
C VAL A 898 75.55 22.57 -43.78
N ASP A 899 75.91 23.84 -43.57
CA ASP A 899 76.36 24.76 -44.63
C ASP A 899 75.41 24.81 -45.87
N GLY A 900 74.10 24.64 -45.64
CA GLY A 900 73.06 24.65 -46.68
C GLY A 900 72.73 23.29 -47.30
N GLU A 901 73.39 22.19 -46.91
CA GLU A 901 73.09 20.83 -47.36
C GLU A 901 72.40 20.00 -46.28
N ILE A 902 71.41 19.18 -46.67
CA ILE A 902 70.67 18.30 -45.75
C ILE A 902 71.44 16.99 -45.58
N ARG A 903 71.79 16.64 -44.33
CA ARG A 903 72.56 15.44 -43.99
C ARG A 903 72.01 14.77 -42.74
N VAL A 904 72.17 13.45 -42.63
CA VAL A 904 71.98 12.74 -41.36
C VAL A 904 73.24 12.96 -40.52
N VAL A 905 73.05 13.34 -39.26
CA VAL A 905 74.11 13.63 -38.30
C VAL A 905 73.76 12.97 -36.96
N ASP A 906 74.77 12.79 -36.11
CA ASP A 906 74.56 12.35 -34.72
C ASP A 906 73.71 13.40 -33.97
N ALA A 907 72.70 12.94 -33.23
CA ALA A 907 71.82 13.83 -32.48
C ALA A 907 72.60 14.71 -31.47
N ALA A 908 73.71 14.22 -30.90
CA ALA A 908 74.53 14.95 -29.94
C ALA A 908 75.28 16.16 -30.56
N ASP A 909 75.51 16.12 -31.87
CA ASP A 909 76.19 17.20 -32.61
C ASP A 909 75.19 18.26 -33.11
N ALA A 910 73.91 17.90 -33.26
CA ALA A 910 72.85 18.78 -33.76
C ALA A 910 72.53 19.94 -32.81
N LEU A 911 72.25 21.11 -33.40
CA LEU A 911 71.86 22.33 -32.67
C LEU A 911 70.55 22.89 -33.23
N ILE A 912 69.66 23.39 -32.36
CA ILE A 912 68.51 24.15 -32.82
C ILE A 912 68.94 25.54 -33.29
N ALA A 913 68.53 25.93 -34.49
CA ALA A 913 68.73 27.28 -35.01
C ALA A 913 67.75 28.29 -34.37
N ASP A 914 67.99 28.65 -33.11
CA ASP A 914 67.09 29.48 -32.30
C ASP A 914 67.42 30.98 -32.30
N ALA A 915 68.64 31.37 -32.67
CA ALA A 915 69.11 32.76 -32.60
C ALA A 915 69.69 33.21 -33.95
N PRO A 916 68.94 33.99 -34.74
CA PRO A 916 69.39 34.41 -36.07
C PRO A 916 70.58 35.37 -36.06
N ASP A 917 70.79 36.13 -34.98
CA ASP A 917 71.96 37.00 -34.79
C ASP A 917 73.27 36.22 -34.66
N LEU A 918 73.21 34.93 -34.30
CA LEU A 918 74.37 34.07 -34.15
C LEU A 918 74.70 33.24 -35.39
N LEU A 919 73.83 33.23 -36.42
CA LEU A 919 74.08 32.45 -37.65
C LEU A 919 75.43 32.74 -38.33
N PRO A 920 75.98 33.97 -38.35
CA PRO A 920 77.32 34.21 -38.88
C PRO A 920 78.45 33.45 -38.14
N LEU A 921 78.19 32.93 -36.94
CA LEU A 921 79.14 32.18 -36.11
C LEU A 921 79.01 30.65 -36.26
N THR A 922 78.17 30.14 -37.19
CA THR A 922 77.79 28.70 -37.23
C THR A 922 78.45 27.86 -38.31
N GLU A 923 79.58 28.30 -38.89
CA GLU A 923 80.29 27.56 -39.94
C GLU A 923 80.58 26.11 -39.50
N GLY A 924 80.12 25.13 -40.30
CA GLY A 924 80.30 23.70 -40.04
C GLY A 924 79.43 23.10 -38.93
N LEU A 925 78.51 23.86 -38.33
CA LEU A 925 77.58 23.34 -37.31
C LEU A 925 76.31 22.75 -37.97
N PRO A 926 75.84 21.57 -37.54
CA PRO A 926 74.58 21.01 -38.00
C PRO A 926 73.38 21.68 -37.32
N LEU A 927 72.56 22.35 -38.11
CA LEU A 927 71.42 23.12 -37.64
C LEU A 927 70.09 22.43 -37.95
N LEU A 928 69.23 22.30 -36.95
CA LEU A 928 67.84 21.86 -37.12
C LEU A 928 66.95 23.08 -37.38
N PRO A 929 66.35 23.18 -38.59
CA PRO A 929 65.50 24.31 -38.94
C PRO A 929 64.14 24.19 -38.26
N VAL A 930 63.75 25.22 -37.52
CA VAL A 930 62.44 25.31 -36.87
C VAL A 930 61.99 26.76 -36.76
N ALA A 931 60.69 26.97 -36.62
CA ALA A 931 60.17 28.29 -36.29
C ALA A 931 60.75 28.76 -34.94
N PRO A 932 61.29 29.99 -34.83
CA PRO A 932 61.89 30.52 -33.60
C PRO A 932 61.05 30.34 -32.33
N ALA A 933 59.74 30.54 -32.44
CA ALA A 933 58.81 30.39 -31.32
C ALA A 933 58.76 28.95 -30.76
N ARG A 934 59.11 27.95 -31.57
CA ARG A 934 59.11 26.51 -31.23
C ARG A 934 60.51 25.96 -31.00
N ALA A 935 61.54 26.80 -31.04
CA ALA A 935 62.92 26.37 -30.95
C ALA A 935 63.29 25.81 -29.57
N GLY A 936 62.72 26.38 -28.50
CA GLY A 936 62.83 25.83 -27.15
C GLY A 936 62.14 24.47 -27.04
N ASP A 937 60.89 24.40 -27.48
CA ASP A 937 60.09 23.17 -27.41
C ASP A 937 60.74 22.02 -28.20
N LEU A 938 61.28 22.30 -29.40
CA LEU A 938 62.00 21.30 -30.19
C LEU A 938 63.35 20.89 -29.58
N ALA A 939 64.08 21.83 -28.97
CA ALA A 939 65.32 21.53 -28.24
C ALA A 939 65.03 20.58 -27.07
N ASP A 940 63.99 20.88 -26.30
CA ASP A 940 63.55 20.06 -25.17
C ASP A 940 63.05 18.69 -25.64
N LEU A 941 62.27 18.64 -26.73
CA LEU A 941 61.77 17.41 -27.34
C LEU A 941 62.93 16.49 -27.75
N LEU A 942 63.84 16.98 -28.59
CA LEU A 942 64.92 16.17 -29.15
C LEU A 942 66.14 16.06 -28.22
N GLN A 943 66.11 16.71 -27.06
CA GLN A 943 67.21 16.80 -26.09
C GLN A 943 68.52 17.34 -26.72
N VAL A 944 68.38 18.29 -27.64
CA VAL A 944 69.51 18.94 -28.34
C VAL A 944 69.68 20.38 -27.86
N ARG A 945 70.92 20.89 -27.91
CA ARG A 945 71.22 22.24 -27.40
C ARG A 945 70.73 23.32 -28.37
N ARG A 946 70.40 24.48 -27.83
CA ARG A 946 70.14 25.68 -28.62
C ARG A 946 71.44 26.34 -29.06
N LEU A 947 71.39 26.99 -30.21
CA LEU A 947 72.52 27.74 -30.75
C LEU A 947 72.91 28.88 -29.79
N SER A 948 71.92 29.60 -29.25
CA SER A 948 72.10 30.73 -28.33
C SER A 948 72.83 30.40 -27.02
N GLU A 949 72.71 29.16 -26.56
CA GLU A 949 73.36 28.67 -25.34
C GLU A 949 74.76 28.12 -25.60
N THR A 950 75.02 27.71 -26.84
CA THR A 950 76.25 27.00 -27.21
C THR A 950 77.32 27.96 -27.71
N VAL A 951 76.93 29.04 -28.39
CA VAL A 951 77.87 29.99 -29.01
C VAL A 951 78.00 31.27 -28.15
N PRO A 952 79.11 31.46 -27.41
CA PRO A 952 79.31 32.67 -26.61
C PRO A 952 79.66 33.86 -27.50
N ALA A 953 78.78 34.86 -27.52
CA ALA A 953 78.95 36.11 -28.28
C ALA A 953 78.79 37.34 -27.37
N GLU A 954 79.80 37.59 -26.53
CA GLU A 954 79.88 38.80 -25.69
C GLU A 954 80.28 40.02 -26.53
N VAL A 955 79.59 41.15 -26.33
CA VAL A 955 79.90 42.41 -27.01
C VAL A 955 81.11 43.07 -26.36
N THR A 956 82.12 43.39 -27.16
CA THR A 956 83.41 43.91 -26.67
C THR A 956 83.68 45.37 -27.05
N THR A 957 82.83 45.96 -27.89
CA THR A 957 82.92 47.33 -28.39
C THR A 957 82.04 48.28 -27.55
N PRO A 958 82.46 49.55 -27.36
CA PRO A 958 81.62 50.56 -26.69
C PRO A 958 80.52 51.06 -27.63
N GLY A 959 79.32 51.31 -27.12
CA GLY A 959 78.21 51.88 -27.89
C GLY A 959 77.42 52.96 -27.15
N GLU A 960 76.59 53.69 -27.88
CA GLU A 960 75.76 54.81 -27.40
C GLU A 960 74.28 54.41 -27.34
N GLU A 961 73.63 54.69 -26.21
CA GLU A 961 72.21 54.37 -26.01
C GLU A 961 71.29 55.34 -26.75
N HIS A 962 70.36 54.80 -27.53
CA HIS A 962 69.39 55.52 -28.35
C HIS A 962 67.95 55.10 -28.01
N GLU A 963 67.01 56.05 -28.02
CA GLU A 963 65.58 55.78 -27.88
C GLU A 963 64.99 55.22 -29.19
N VAL A 964 64.13 54.21 -29.08
CA VAL A 964 63.43 53.64 -30.24
C VAL A 964 62.32 54.60 -30.71
N PRO A 965 62.28 54.96 -32.01
CA PRO A 965 61.26 55.88 -32.53
C PRO A 965 59.82 55.42 -32.27
N GLU A 966 58.95 56.38 -31.94
CA GLU A 966 57.53 56.12 -31.62
C GLU A 966 56.78 55.32 -32.69
N PRO A 967 56.96 55.54 -34.01
CA PRO A 967 56.35 54.69 -35.04
C PRO A 967 56.73 53.21 -34.98
N VAL A 968 57.97 52.90 -34.61
CA VAL A 968 58.46 51.52 -34.48
C VAL A 968 57.88 50.88 -33.23
N LEU A 969 57.80 51.62 -32.12
CA LEU A 969 57.11 51.17 -30.91
C LEU A 969 55.61 50.92 -31.14
N LEU A 970 54.95 51.74 -31.97
CA LEU A 970 53.56 51.52 -32.36
C LEU A 970 53.39 50.29 -33.26
N LEU A 971 54.34 50.01 -34.16
CA LEU A 971 54.33 48.82 -35.02
C LEU A 971 54.51 47.53 -34.22
N LEU A 972 55.58 47.48 -33.42
CA LEU A 972 55.99 46.28 -32.68
C LEU A 972 55.23 46.10 -31.37
N GLY A 973 54.62 47.17 -30.85
CA GLY A 973 53.82 47.14 -29.64
C GLY A 973 54.66 47.17 -28.35
N PRO A 974 54.02 46.92 -27.20
CA PRO A 974 54.59 47.20 -25.89
C PRO A 974 55.76 46.30 -25.48
N SER A 975 56.00 45.19 -26.18
CA SER A 975 57.13 44.27 -25.94
C SER A 975 58.43 44.75 -26.58
N ALA A 976 58.39 45.73 -27.48
CA ALA A 976 59.59 46.27 -28.09
C ALA A 976 60.47 47.00 -27.05
N PRO A 977 61.80 46.82 -27.08
CA PRO A 977 62.71 47.62 -26.27
C PRO A 977 62.48 49.11 -26.48
N ARG A 978 62.55 49.91 -25.41
CA ARG A 978 62.45 51.38 -25.53
C ARG A 978 63.75 52.03 -25.95
N THR A 979 64.86 51.33 -25.72
CA THR A 979 66.20 51.79 -26.07
C THR A 979 66.99 50.64 -26.70
N TYR A 980 68.00 51.01 -27.48
CA TYR A 980 69.02 50.10 -28.02
C TYR A 980 70.37 50.80 -27.93
N VAL A 981 71.45 50.03 -28.00
CA VAL A 981 72.82 50.53 -27.99
C VAL A 981 73.37 50.46 -29.41
N GLU A 982 73.64 51.60 -30.01
CA GLU A 982 74.22 51.71 -31.34
C GLU A 982 75.76 51.71 -31.27
N HIS A 983 76.40 50.97 -32.17
CA HIS A 983 77.86 50.83 -32.27
C HIS A 983 78.30 51.27 -33.68
N GLU A 984 79.44 51.94 -33.80
CA GLU A 984 80.03 52.16 -35.14
C GLU A 984 80.49 50.84 -35.77
N GLU A 985 80.99 49.91 -34.94
CA GLU A 985 81.38 48.55 -35.31
C GLU A 985 81.01 47.64 -34.13
N LEU A 986 80.14 46.65 -34.36
CA LEU A 986 79.67 45.74 -33.31
C LEU A 986 80.44 44.42 -33.41
N ILE A 987 81.42 44.22 -32.52
CA ILE A 987 82.17 42.96 -32.45
C ILE A 987 81.68 42.13 -31.27
N ALA A 988 81.13 40.95 -31.57
CA ALA A 988 80.73 39.97 -30.58
C ALA A 988 81.30 38.58 -30.92
N GLY A 989 81.87 37.90 -29.92
CA GLY A 989 82.51 36.58 -30.14
C GLY A 989 83.71 36.60 -31.11
N GLY A 990 84.28 37.79 -31.37
CA GLY A 990 85.39 37.97 -32.31
C GLY A 990 84.98 38.16 -33.78
N VAL A 991 83.67 38.21 -34.08
CA VAL A 991 83.13 38.48 -35.42
C VAL A 991 82.32 39.77 -35.41
N GLU A 992 82.37 40.51 -36.50
CA GLU A 992 81.54 41.69 -36.73
C GLU A 992 80.10 41.24 -37.01
N LEU A 993 79.16 41.71 -36.19
CA LEU A 993 77.73 41.41 -36.33
C LEU A 993 76.96 42.70 -36.66
N ASP A 994 75.87 42.56 -37.41
CA ASP A 994 74.95 43.67 -37.67
C ASP A 994 74.14 44.03 -36.41
N TRP A 995 73.80 43.02 -35.62
CA TRP A 995 73.07 43.16 -34.37
C TRP A 995 73.31 41.98 -33.43
N ARG A 996 73.07 42.21 -32.15
CA ARG A 996 73.21 41.23 -31.09
C ARG A 996 72.25 41.57 -29.95
N GLN A 997 71.43 40.62 -29.54
CA GLN A 997 70.63 40.78 -28.31
C GLN A 997 71.27 39.99 -27.16
N THR A 998 71.98 40.69 -26.28
CA THR A 998 72.69 40.03 -25.17
C THR A 998 71.71 39.39 -24.16
N PRO A 999 72.15 38.40 -23.36
CA PRO A 999 71.26 37.66 -22.46
C PRO A 999 70.51 38.50 -21.41
N ASP A 1000 71.02 39.70 -21.09
CA ASP A 1000 70.36 40.69 -20.23
C ASP A 1000 69.22 41.46 -20.94
N GLY A 1001 68.96 41.14 -22.21
CA GLY A 1001 67.93 41.73 -23.03
C GLY A 1001 68.36 43.01 -23.76
N THR A 1002 69.61 43.46 -23.55
CA THR A 1002 70.14 44.66 -24.20
C THR A 1002 70.31 44.41 -25.69
N LEU A 1003 69.70 45.26 -26.52
CA LEU A 1003 69.87 45.20 -27.97
C LEU A 1003 71.06 46.07 -28.39
N HIS A 1004 72.05 45.44 -29.00
CA HIS A 1004 73.19 46.08 -29.64
C HIS A 1004 73.03 45.99 -31.15
N ALA A 1005 73.33 47.07 -31.88
CA ALA A 1005 73.31 47.05 -33.35
C ALA A 1005 74.33 48.03 -33.93
N SER A 1006 74.82 47.74 -35.13
CA SER A 1006 75.78 48.57 -35.88
C SER A 1006 75.24 49.06 -37.23
N THR A 1007 74.16 48.46 -37.72
CA THR A 1007 73.52 48.81 -38.99
C THR A 1007 72.03 49.08 -38.80
N LEU A 1008 71.42 49.83 -39.73
CA LEU A 1008 69.98 50.11 -39.70
C LEU A 1008 69.16 48.81 -39.82
N GLU A 1009 69.58 47.92 -40.70
CA GLU A 1009 69.00 46.58 -40.86
C GLU A 1009 69.20 45.73 -39.60
N GLY A 1010 70.35 45.87 -38.93
CA GLY A 1010 70.62 45.25 -37.64
C GLY A 1010 69.71 45.76 -36.53
N VAL A 1011 69.53 47.08 -36.40
CA VAL A 1011 68.57 47.68 -35.46
C VAL A 1011 67.17 47.14 -35.76
N ALA A 1012 66.78 47.07 -37.03
CA ALA A 1012 65.47 46.59 -37.44
C ALA A 1012 65.24 45.11 -37.14
N ALA A 1013 66.21 44.26 -37.47
CA ALA A 1013 66.20 42.83 -37.19
C ALA A 1013 66.16 42.57 -35.69
N GLY A 1014 67.00 43.27 -34.93
CA GLY A 1014 67.06 43.14 -33.48
C GLY A 1014 65.82 43.63 -32.76
N LEU A 1015 65.23 44.76 -33.16
CA LEU A 1015 63.97 45.23 -32.58
C LEU A 1015 62.81 44.28 -32.92
N ALA A 1016 62.72 43.82 -34.17
CA ALA A 1016 61.70 42.86 -34.58
C ALA A 1016 61.87 41.52 -33.85
N TRP A 1017 63.10 41.05 -33.67
CA TRP A 1017 63.42 39.84 -32.91
C TRP A 1017 63.05 40.00 -31.43
N ALA A 1018 63.51 41.06 -30.78
CA ALA A 1018 63.23 41.35 -29.38
C ALA A 1018 61.72 41.49 -29.09
N ALA A 1019 60.94 41.95 -30.07
CA ALA A 1019 59.48 42.05 -29.98
C ALA A 1019 58.74 40.75 -30.36
N GLY A 1020 59.44 39.67 -30.73
CA GLY A 1020 58.85 38.40 -31.17
C GLY A 1020 58.20 38.44 -32.55
N GLN A 1021 58.53 39.44 -33.37
CA GLN A 1021 57.90 39.73 -34.66
C GLN A 1021 58.92 39.70 -35.81
N TRP A 1022 59.73 38.64 -35.88
CA TRP A 1022 60.78 38.46 -36.89
C TRP A 1022 60.38 38.76 -38.35
N PRO A 1023 59.16 38.40 -38.83
CA PRO A 1023 58.73 38.74 -40.18
C PRO A 1023 58.71 40.25 -40.46
N ARG A 1024 58.53 41.09 -39.44
CA ARG A 1024 58.39 42.55 -39.57
C ARG A 1024 59.70 43.33 -39.66
N ARG A 1025 60.86 42.67 -39.60
CA ARG A 1025 62.18 43.34 -39.67
C ARG A 1025 62.32 44.28 -40.87
N PHE A 1026 61.71 43.96 -42.01
CA PHE A 1026 61.73 44.82 -43.19
C PHE A 1026 60.81 46.05 -43.06
N GLU A 1027 59.65 45.91 -42.41
CA GLU A 1027 58.78 47.05 -42.08
C GLU A 1027 59.46 47.97 -41.06
N VAL A 1028 60.13 47.39 -40.06
CA VAL A 1028 60.89 48.13 -39.05
C VAL A 1028 62.03 48.91 -39.71
N ALA A 1029 62.79 48.27 -40.61
CA ALA A 1029 63.85 48.95 -41.36
C ALA A 1029 63.31 50.14 -42.15
N ALA A 1030 62.18 49.96 -42.85
CA ALA A 1030 61.53 51.04 -43.58
C ALA A 1030 61.09 52.22 -42.69
N LEU A 1031 60.64 51.96 -41.45
CA LEU A 1031 60.26 53.00 -40.48
C LEU A 1031 61.45 53.67 -39.81
N LEU A 1032 62.56 52.96 -39.61
CA LEU A 1032 63.80 53.55 -39.10
C LEU A 1032 64.43 54.49 -40.14
N GLU A 1033 64.33 54.14 -41.43
CA GLU A 1033 64.81 54.98 -42.53
C GLU A 1033 63.91 56.21 -42.76
N ASP A 1034 62.59 56.04 -42.74
CA ASP A 1034 61.62 57.14 -42.89
C ASP A 1034 60.40 56.97 -41.97
N PRO A 1035 60.40 57.66 -40.80
CA PRO A 1035 59.29 57.62 -39.85
C PRO A 1035 57.94 58.09 -40.42
N SER A 1036 57.93 58.83 -41.54
CA SER A 1036 56.69 59.33 -42.16
C SER A 1036 55.89 58.24 -42.89
N ARG A 1037 56.50 57.08 -43.18
CA ARG A 1037 55.86 55.94 -43.86
C ARG A 1037 54.88 55.15 -42.99
N THR A 1038 54.69 55.55 -41.73
CA THR A 1038 53.76 54.92 -40.77
C THR A 1038 52.37 54.66 -41.35
N ALA A 1039 51.78 55.64 -42.05
CA ALA A 1039 50.41 55.53 -42.59
C ALA A 1039 50.33 54.69 -43.88
N GLU A 1040 51.43 54.56 -44.62
CA GLU A 1040 51.54 53.69 -45.80
C GLU A 1040 51.58 52.23 -45.35
N LEU A 1041 52.56 51.88 -44.49
CA LEU A 1041 52.71 50.52 -43.97
C LEU A 1041 51.49 50.06 -43.18
N ALA A 1042 50.85 50.96 -42.41
CA ALA A 1042 49.60 50.63 -41.71
C ALA A 1042 48.42 50.30 -42.64
N ARG A 1043 48.44 50.80 -43.88
CA ARG A 1043 47.40 50.49 -44.88
C ARG A 1043 47.70 49.18 -45.59
N ASP A 1044 48.96 48.92 -45.93
CA ASP A 1044 49.36 47.69 -46.60
C ASP A 1044 49.07 46.46 -45.73
N ARG A 1045 49.20 46.60 -44.40
CA ARG A 1045 48.77 45.59 -43.41
C ARG A 1045 47.28 45.24 -43.39
N TRP A 1046 46.42 45.87 -44.20
CA TRP A 1046 45.04 45.39 -44.35
C TRP A 1046 44.95 44.08 -45.13
N PHE A 1047 46.04 43.68 -45.79
CA PHE A 1047 46.11 42.50 -46.65
C PHE A 1047 47.08 41.42 -46.15
N ASP A 1048 47.82 41.69 -45.07
CA ASP A 1048 48.55 40.70 -44.26
C ASP A 1048 47.60 40.07 -43.23
#